data_AF-A0A369LQD4-F1
#
_entry.id   AF-A0A369LQD4-F1
#
_cell.length_a   1.000
_cell.length_b   1.000
_cell.length_c   1.000
_cell.angle_alpha   90.00
_cell.angle_beta   90.00
_cell.angle_gamma   90.00
#
_symmetry.space_group_name_H-M   'P 1'
#
loop_
_entity.id
_entity.type
_entity.pdbx_description
1 polymer ?
#
loop_
_entity_poly.entity_id
_entity_poly.type
_entity_poly.pdbx_seq_one_letter_code
_entity_poly.pdbx_strand_id
1 'polypeptide(L)'
;MAATKPKGPAFLRAALSLLLVWSLASIPGAKPAWADDRDDAGLKSAAQAAADANEDVVAVLRTAAATGEDPNLALARYAQQLADGNAVHPAPLANALVPTRYYLTNLGQVTSVKFQNPWGSCWAFAAISALESSALKTQAPSADGSVFWSDPGSVEPRISGLTDAVDYSERALAWFAHERQIEALAGVQAGEGMIRQKTTLGTQMAGAAPWNAETEFTSGLSVAAESDVPYTYLTASGAPYVPDPQNGDLPWWNMVANPDGSVPEEPIAGSADARLQDWSVDASLRALAEVKVSGSMALPSPAKTSTTVVDGVSKTEYLGYDENATEAIKQVLMDVGGVSITYMADQSKPGSGSIVQGGSGEHFSYDNWCQYNGVDLKSDHGVTIVGWDDDYPAANFTGTVSGQPEGDGAWLVKNSWGSDAFFDARGYPGDKKHWGLEDADGNHTGFFWLSYYDRSISSPYAYEVSPITDYQHRYQYDYLGIAGAPTQDAVEGDAVLFANVFTAQGDEVLRAVSARTFARGETADVSVYLLDADDEHPTDGKLAAPMQSAAFDHAGYHEIALDQPVQLAEGQRFAVVESVRTITADGAPGGYLNLERCLDGELIAQISSEAMVGRAVANAGETYLTTDGEEWFTPAEYEDAVTEAQGGSALVHYGNAMIKAFTDDDPNPAPKPIGPGPVDPSPGDDPQRPGGFEPERVDFGNAQAKPLSRTGDDAMPVAGAVAVLALGALASVAAAAFAARRRREG
;
A
#
# COMPACT_ATOMS: atom_id res chain seq x y z
N MET A 1 47.19 -34.41 8.58
CA MET A 1 46.96 -32.99 8.26
C MET A 1 45.46 -32.82 8.19
N ALA A 2 44.88 -32.23 9.24
CA ALA A 2 43.44 -32.22 9.48
C ALA A 2 42.76 -31.06 8.72
N ALA A 3 41.73 -31.42 7.96
CA ALA A 3 40.81 -30.51 7.31
C ALA A 3 39.94 -29.79 8.36
N THR A 4 39.89 -28.47 8.29
CA THR A 4 38.96 -27.65 9.06
C THR A 4 37.54 -27.81 8.50
N LYS A 5 36.63 -28.32 9.33
CA LYS A 5 35.19 -28.41 9.07
C LYS A 5 34.56 -27.02 8.84
N PRO A 6 33.47 -26.89 8.06
CA PRO A 6 32.69 -25.66 7.99
C PRO A 6 32.05 -25.40 9.36
N LYS A 7 32.19 -24.16 9.85
CA LYS A 7 31.58 -23.71 11.10
C LYS A 7 30.08 -23.49 10.86
N GLY A 8 29.24 -24.12 11.68
CA GLY A 8 27.77 -24.11 11.54
C GLY A 8 27.06 -22.85 12.07
N PRO A 9 25.71 -22.88 12.16
CA PRO A 9 24.81 -21.73 12.37
C PRO A 9 24.94 -21.01 13.73
N ALA A 10 25.84 -21.44 14.60
CA ALA A 10 26.11 -20.78 15.88
C ALA A 10 26.99 -19.51 15.73
N PHE A 11 27.74 -19.35 14.63
CA PHE A 11 28.51 -18.13 14.36
C PHE A 11 27.61 -16.98 13.84
N LEU A 12 26.48 -17.31 13.22
CA LEU A 12 25.45 -16.36 12.75
C LEU A 12 24.68 -15.70 13.91
N ARG A 13 24.48 -16.43 15.02
CA ARG A 13 23.81 -15.94 16.24
C ARG A 13 24.59 -14.84 16.97
N ALA A 14 25.92 -14.81 16.81
CA ALA A 14 26.77 -13.81 17.46
C ALA A 14 26.95 -12.57 16.58
N ALA A 15 27.05 -12.68 15.26
CA ALA A 15 27.32 -11.54 14.39
C ALA A 15 26.13 -10.56 14.29
N LEU A 16 24.89 -11.06 14.18
CA LEU A 16 23.70 -10.19 14.10
C LEU A 16 23.40 -9.53 15.46
N SER A 17 23.56 -10.28 16.55
CA SER A 17 23.45 -9.76 17.91
C SER A 17 24.58 -8.78 18.24
N LEU A 18 25.82 -9.03 17.81
CA LEU A 18 26.94 -8.10 18.05
C LEU A 18 26.88 -6.87 17.16
N LEU A 19 26.34 -6.90 15.93
CA LEU A 19 26.24 -5.71 15.08
C LEU A 19 25.10 -4.76 15.52
N LEU A 20 23.94 -5.30 15.90
CA LEU A 20 22.82 -4.50 16.42
C LEU A 20 23.00 -4.08 17.90
N VAL A 21 23.76 -4.86 18.69
CA VAL A 21 24.11 -4.48 20.07
C VAL A 21 25.37 -3.60 20.12
N TRP A 22 26.34 -3.70 19.20
CA TRP A 22 27.51 -2.80 19.23
C TRP A 22 27.24 -1.38 18.71
N SER A 23 26.29 -1.20 17.78
CA SER A 23 25.94 0.14 17.30
C SER A 23 25.19 0.98 18.35
N LEU A 24 24.58 0.34 19.36
CA LEU A 24 23.74 1.01 20.36
C LEU A 24 24.11 0.73 21.83
N ALA A 25 24.98 -0.24 22.11
CA ALA A 25 25.63 -0.34 23.42
C ALA A 25 26.78 0.67 23.46
N SER A 26 26.45 1.85 23.98
CA SER A 26 27.36 2.77 24.66
C SER A 26 28.72 2.12 24.96
N ILE A 27 29.76 2.52 24.22
CA ILE A 27 31.15 2.25 24.61
C ILE A 27 31.25 2.62 26.10
N PRO A 28 31.67 1.73 27.01
CA PRO A 28 31.95 2.12 28.38
C PRO A 28 33.11 3.12 28.35
N GLY A 29 32.77 4.42 28.34
CA GLY A 29 33.73 5.52 28.28
C GLY A 29 33.60 6.50 27.10
N ALA A 30 32.74 6.28 26.10
CA ALA A 30 32.42 7.34 25.14
C ALA A 30 31.22 8.15 25.66
N LYS A 31 31.50 9.33 26.21
CA LYS A 31 30.46 10.32 26.48
C LYS A 31 29.97 10.85 25.12
N PRO A 32 28.66 10.79 24.80
CA PRO A 32 28.11 11.59 23.71
C PRO A 32 28.41 13.06 23.99
N ALA A 33 28.90 13.82 23.01
CA ALA A 33 29.28 15.23 23.16
C ALA A 33 28.11 16.17 23.53
N TRP A 34 26.91 15.62 23.66
CA TRP A 34 25.63 16.29 23.92
C TRP A 34 25.08 15.95 25.33
N ALA A 35 25.77 15.09 26.09
CA ALA A 35 25.33 14.64 27.41
C ALA A 35 25.70 15.58 28.58
N ASP A 36 26.25 16.77 28.30
CA ASP A 36 26.81 17.62 29.37
C ASP A 36 25.86 18.70 29.91
N ASP A 37 24.56 18.75 29.55
CA ASP A 37 23.69 19.81 30.12
C ASP A 37 22.19 19.53 30.39
N ARG A 38 21.67 18.29 30.33
CA ARG A 38 20.28 18.01 30.81
C ARG A 38 20.13 16.65 31.47
N ASP A 39 19.99 16.64 32.80
CA ASP A 39 19.48 15.51 33.59
C ASP A 39 17.96 15.36 33.35
N ASP A 40 17.55 14.76 32.23
CA ASP A 40 16.12 14.56 31.94
C ASP A 40 15.72 13.09 31.98
N ALA A 41 14.80 12.76 32.88
CA ALA A 41 14.23 11.41 33.01
C ALA A 41 13.56 10.92 31.71
N GLY A 42 13.09 11.85 30.86
CA GLY A 42 12.51 11.59 29.55
C GLY A 42 13.48 10.94 28.55
N LEU A 43 14.77 11.33 28.56
CA LEU A 43 15.78 10.73 27.69
C LEU A 43 16.09 9.28 28.08
N LYS A 44 16.05 8.96 29.38
CA LYS A 44 16.26 7.59 29.86
C LYS A 44 15.08 6.67 29.51
N SER A 45 13.84 7.17 29.59
CA SER A 45 12.67 6.41 29.15
C SER A 45 12.64 6.20 27.64
N ALA A 46 13.00 7.21 26.84
CA ALA A 46 13.11 7.09 25.39
C ALA A 46 14.19 6.07 24.98
N ALA A 47 15.35 6.10 25.65
CA ALA A 47 16.43 5.14 25.41
C ALA A 47 16.03 3.70 25.79
N GLN A 48 15.31 3.51 26.89
CA GLN A 48 14.83 2.18 27.30
C GLN A 48 13.85 1.62 26.27
N ALA A 49 12.87 2.40 25.86
CA ALA A 49 11.87 1.90 24.94
C ALA A 49 12.38 1.79 23.50
N ALA A 50 13.43 2.52 23.12
CA ALA A 50 14.23 2.21 21.94
C ALA A 50 14.97 0.86 22.04
N ALA A 51 15.45 0.48 23.23
CA ALA A 51 16.05 -0.82 23.45
C ALA A 51 15.01 -1.95 23.37
N ASP A 52 13.83 -1.76 23.98
CA ASP A 52 12.73 -2.73 23.95
C ASP A 52 12.21 -2.94 22.50
N ALA A 53 12.01 -1.85 21.76
CA ALA A 53 11.68 -1.87 20.33
C ALA A 53 12.63 -2.75 19.50
N ASN A 54 13.93 -2.62 19.75
CA ASN A 54 14.95 -3.39 19.04
C ASN A 54 14.88 -4.88 19.39
N GLU A 55 14.55 -5.24 20.64
CA GLU A 55 14.34 -6.62 21.02
C GLU A 55 13.13 -7.23 20.30
N ASP A 56 12.05 -6.47 20.16
CA ASP A 56 10.84 -6.89 19.45
C ASP A 56 11.10 -7.10 17.95
N VAL A 57 11.76 -6.14 17.29
CA VAL A 57 12.17 -6.24 15.87
C VAL A 57 13.03 -7.48 15.65
N VAL A 58 14.01 -7.74 16.51
CA VAL A 58 14.87 -8.94 16.43
C VAL A 58 14.06 -10.21 16.64
N ALA A 59 13.09 -10.22 17.55
CA ALA A 59 12.22 -11.38 17.80
C ALA A 59 11.29 -11.66 16.61
N VAL A 60 10.74 -10.62 15.98
CA VAL A 60 9.94 -10.72 14.75
C VAL A 60 10.76 -11.33 13.63
N LEU A 61 11.94 -10.77 13.34
CA LEU A 61 12.85 -11.28 12.31
C LEU A 61 13.29 -12.73 12.57
N ARG A 62 13.59 -13.08 13.83
CA ARG A 62 13.94 -14.45 14.22
C ARG A 62 12.78 -15.41 14.01
N THR A 63 11.56 -14.99 14.35
CA THR A 63 10.36 -15.81 14.19
C THR A 63 10.04 -16.01 12.72
N ALA A 64 10.18 -14.96 11.89
CA ALA A 64 10.01 -15.04 10.45
C ALA A 64 10.97 -16.07 9.84
N ALA A 65 12.26 -15.95 10.17
CA ALA A 65 13.27 -16.92 9.72
C ALA A 65 13.00 -18.37 10.19
N ALA A 66 12.44 -18.54 11.39
CA ALA A 66 12.12 -19.86 11.94
C ALA A 66 10.87 -20.49 11.32
N THR A 67 9.94 -19.68 10.83
CA THR A 67 8.64 -20.10 10.27
C THR A 67 8.60 -20.09 8.75
N GLY A 68 9.62 -19.52 8.10
CA GLY A 68 9.64 -19.34 6.65
C GLY A 68 8.81 -18.15 6.17
N GLU A 69 8.31 -17.31 7.07
CA GLU A 69 7.66 -16.05 6.72
C GLU A 69 8.69 -15.07 6.11
N ASP A 70 8.29 -14.33 5.09
CA ASP A 70 9.13 -13.28 4.52
C ASP A 70 9.44 -12.22 5.60
N PRO A 71 10.73 -11.94 5.90
CA PRO A 71 11.09 -11.03 6.99
C PRO A 71 10.60 -9.59 6.80
N ASN A 72 10.58 -9.09 5.56
CA ASN A 72 10.09 -7.73 5.28
C ASN A 72 8.58 -7.66 5.49
N LEU A 73 7.84 -8.66 5.03
CA LEU A 73 6.40 -8.75 5.27
C LEU A 73 6.07 -8.90 6.77
N ALA A 74 6.86 -9.67 7.52
CA ALA A 74 6.71 -9.83 8.96
C ALA A 74 6.90 -8.50 9.71
N LEU A 75 7.93 -7.73 9.34
CA LEU A 75 8.20 -6.41 9.92
C LEU A 75 7.13 -5.38 9.54
N ALA A 76 6.70 -5.38 8.27
CA ALA A 76 5.63 -4.53 7.79
C ALA A 76 4.33 -4.77 8.58
N ARG A 77 3.96 -6.04 8.81
CA ARG A 77 2.82 -6.40 9.67
C ARG A 77 2.98 -5.93 11.11
N TYR A 78 4.17 -6.13 11.69
CA TYR A 78 4.47 -5.66 13.03
C TYR A 78 4.32 -4.13 13.15
N ALA A 79 4.86 -3.38 12.19
CA ALA A 79 4.74 -1.94 12.14
C ALA A 79 3.28 -1.47 12.00
N GLN A 80 2.50 -2.14 11.15
CA GLN A 80 1.07 -1.86 11.00
C GLN A 80 0.29 -2.11 12.30
N GLN A 81 0.55 -3.21 13.01
CA GLN A 81 -0.10 -3.49 14.30
C GLN A 81 0.16 -2.40 15.34
N LEU A 82 1.38 -1.87 15.38
CA LEU A 82 1.73 -0.76 16.27
C LEU A 82 1.03 0.54 15.85
N ALA A 83 0.91 0.81 14.55
CA ALA A 83 0.15 1.95 14.06
C ALA A 83 -1.33 1.84 14.41
N ASP A 84 -1.94 0.68 14.16
CA ASP A 84 -3.35 0.40 14.42
C ASP A 84 -3.69 0.49 15.91
N GLY A 85 -2.78 0.02 16.79
CA GLY A 85 -2.94 0.12 18.25
C GLY A 85 -2.91 1.56 18.79
N ASN A 86 -2.30 2.48 18.04
CA ASN A 86 -2.17 3.89 18.41
C ASN A 86 -3.22 4.78 17.73
N ALA A 87 -3.91 4.28 16.70
CA ALA A 87 -4.96 5.02 16.02
C ALA A 87 -6.15 5.22 16.95
N VAL A 88 -6.61 6.46 17.09
CA VAL A 88 -7.90 6.75 17.73
C VAL A 88 -8.97 6.06 16.90
N HIS A 89 -9.69 5.11 17.51
CA HIS A 89 -10.74 4.32 16.85
C HIS A 89 -11.69 5.23 16.06
N PRO A 90 -11.92 4.99 14.77
CA PRO A 90 -12.78 5.89 13.99
C PRO A 90 -14.20 5.85 14.52
N ALA A 91 -14.80 7.00 14.82
CA ALA A 91 -16.25 7.04 14.74
C ALA A 91 -16.66 6.79 13.26
N PRO A 92 -17.82 6.16 13.00
CA PRO A 92 -18.39 6.11 11.65
C PRO A 92 -18.35 7.50 11.02
N LEU A 93 -18.04 7.60 9.72
CA LEU A 93 -18.06 8.87 9.00
C LEU A 93 -19.48 9.46 9.06
N ALA A 94 -19.68 10.36 10.02
CA ALA A 94 -20.90 11.13 10.30
C ALA A 94 -22.24 10.37 10.27
N ASN A 95 -22.69 9.80 11.40
CA ASN A 95 -24.11 9.56 11.76
C ASN A 95 -25.07 8.94 10.69
N ALA A 96 -24.55 8.32 9.63
CA ALA A 96 -25.37 7.64 8.63
C ALA A 96 -25.78 6.27 9.18
N LEU A 97 -27.09 6.02 9.24
CA LEU A 97 -27.59 4.68 9.50
C LEU A 97 -27.18 3.78 8.32
N VAL A 98 -26.15 2.96 8.51
CA VAL A 98 -25.85 1.88 7.55
C VAL A 98 -26.97 0.83 7.62
N PRO A 99 -27.34 0.18 6.50
CA PRO A 99 -28.33 -0.90 6.55
C PRO A 99 -27.77 -2.12 7.28
N THR A 100 -28.65 -2.96 7.80
CA THR A 100 -28.26 -4.25 8.40
C THR A 100 -27.73 -5.25 7.36
N ARG A 101 -28.03 -5.04 6.08
CA ARG A 101 -27.57 -5.85 4.95
C ARG A 101 -27.24 -5.00 3.74
N TYR A 102 -26.18 -5.36 3.02
CA TYR A 102 -25.80 -4.71 1.77
C TYR A 102 -24.93 -5.65 0.94
N TYR A 103 -25.23 -5.80 -0.35
CA TYR A 103 -24.50 -6.71 -1.24
C TYR A 103 -24.17 -6.03 -2.57
N LEU A 104 -22.88 -5.76 -2.82
CA LEU A 104 -22.40 -5.22 -4.09
C LEU A 104 -22.73 -6.15 -5.27
N THR A 105 -22.85 -7.45 -5.01
CA THR A 105 -23.26 -8.46 -5.99
C THR A 105 -24.67 -8.20 -6.53
N ASN A 106 -25.61 -7.74 -5.69
CA ASN A 106 -26.97 -7.38 -6.11
C ASN A 106 -26.99 -6.09 -6.92
N LEU A 107 -25.98 -5.24 -6.74
CA LEU A 107 -25.81 -3.98 -7.47
C LEU A 107 -25.09 -4.16 -8.83
N GLY A 108 -24.62 -5.38 -9.14
CA GLY A 108 -23.80 -5.61 -10.34
C GLY A 108 -22.40 -5.00 -10.24
N GLN A 109 -21.90 -4.77 -9.02
CA GLN A 109 -20.60 -4.13 -8.73
C GLN A 109 -19.54 -5.16 -8.31
N VAL A 110 -19.71 -6.42 -8.71
CA VAL A 110 -18.80 -7.53 -8.40
C VAL A 110 -18.70 -8.44 -9.62
N THR A 111 -17.47 -8.78 -10.00
CA THR A 111 -17.15 -9.73 -11.08
C THR A 111 -17.15 -11.18 -10.60
N SER A 112 -17.15 -12.14 -11.53
CA SER A 112 -17.12 -13.57 -11.18
C SER A 112 -15.84 -13.99 -10.43
N VAL A 113 -15.90 -15.11 -9.69
CA VAL A 113 -14.74 -15.68 -8.98
C VAL A 113 -13.80 -16.38 -9.96
N LYS A 114 -12.55 -15.91 -10.00
CA LYS A 114 -11.43 -16.45 -10.78
C LYS A 114 -10.63 -17.50 -9.97
N PHE A 115 -9.52 -17.98 -10.51
CA PHE A 115 -8.73 -19.07 -9.93
C PHE A 115 -7.23 -18.74 -9.83
N GLN A 116 -6.67 -18.67 -8.62
CA GLN A 116 -5.28 -18.24 -8.42
C GLN A 116 -4.22 -19.31 -8.68
N ASN A 117 -4.60 -20.59 -8.71
CA ASN A 117 -3.63 -21.68 -8.84
C ASN A 117 -2.88 -21.56 -10.17
N PRO A 118 -1.55 -21.71 -10.19
CA PRO A 118 -0.79 -22.47 -9.21
C PRO A 118 -0.05 -21.62 -8.15
N TRP A 119 -0.39 -20.34 -8.02
CA TRP A 119 0.40 -19.38 -7.25
C TRP A 119 -0.25 -18.95 -5.94
N GLY A 120 0.60 -18.55 -4.98
CA GLY A 120 0.21 -17.84 -3.77
C GLY A 120 -0.08 -16.36 -4.02
N SER A 121 -0.88 -16.06 -5.03
CA SER A 121 -1.16 -14.73 -5.59
C SER A 121 -2.48 -14.14 -5.09
N CYS A 122 -3.08 -14.70 -4.04
CA CYS A 122 -4.39 -14.28 -3.50
C CYS A 122 -4.47 -12.78 -3.18
N TRP A 123 -3.38 -12.18 -2.71
CA TRP A 123 -3.28 -10.73 -2.47
C TRP A 123 -3.55 -9.91 -3.74
N ALA A 124 -3.08 -10.36 -4.91
CA ALA A 124 -3.29 -9.69 -6.19
C ALA A 124 -4.75 -9.85 -6.63
N PHE A 125 -5.32 -11.05 -6.51
CA PHE A 125 -6.75 -11.28 -6.79
C PHE A 125 -7.66 -10.45 -5.87
N ALA A 126 -7.32 -10.34 -4.59
CA ALA A 126 -8.08 -9.53 -3.64
C ALA A 126 -8.07 -8.04 -3.99
N ALA A 127 -6.90 -7.51 -4.34
CA ALA A 127 -6.72 -6.11 -4.72
C ALA A 127 -7.38 -5.80 -6.08
N ILE A 128 -7.19 -6.65 -7.09
CA ILE A 128 -7.82 -6.50 -8.40
C ILE A 128 -9.35 -6.61 -8.29
N SER A 129 -9.88 -7.54 -7.51
CA SER A 129 -11.32 -7.67 -7.29
C SER A 129 -11.93 -6.45 -6.58
N ALA A 130 -11.21 -5.84 -5.62
CA ALA A 130 -11.60 -4.55 -5.02
C ALA A 130 -11.60 -3.42 -6.07
N LEU A 131 -10.57 -3.37 -6.91
CA LEU A 131 -10.42 -2.38 -7.98
C LEU A 131 -11.50 -2.51 -9.08
N GLU A 132 -11.78 -3.73 -9.54
CA GLU A 132 -12.87 -4.04 -10.47
C GLU A 132 -14.23 -3.61 -9.91
N SER A 133 -14.45 -3.84 -8.61
CA SER A 133 -15.68 -3.40 -7.94
C SER A 133 -15.85 -1.89 -7.95
N SER A 134 -14.77 -1.15 -7.64
CA SER A 134 -14.74 0.32 -7.72
C SER A 134 -14.99 0.82 -9.16
N ALA A 135 -14.37 0.18 -10.15
CA ALA A 135 -14.59 0.51 -11.57
C ALA A 135 -16.03 0.26 -12.02
N LEU A 136 -16.65 -0.86 -11.63
CA LEU A 136 -18.05 -1.11 -11.94
C LEU A 136 -18.97 -0.09 -11.28
N LYS A 137 -18.67 0.31 -10.04
CA LYS A 137 -19.44 1.32 -9.31
C LYS A 137 -19.38 2.69 -9.98
N THR A 138 -18.22 3.12 -10.48
CA THR A 138 -18.08 4.39 -11.20
C THR A 138 -18.78 4.38 -12.57
N GLN A 139 -18.80 3.24 -13.26
CA GLN A 139 -19.50 3.08 -14.55
C GLN A 139 -21.02 3.01 -14.42
N ALA A 140 -21.52 2.45 -13.31
CA ALA A 140 -22.94 2.30 -13.03
C ALA A 140 -23.22 2.64 -11.56
N PRO A 141 -23.17 3.94 -11.19
CA PRO A 141 -23.56 4.36 -9.84
C PRO A 141 -25.03 4.01 -9.68
N SER A 142 -25.36 3.20 -8.67
CA SER A 142 -26.73 2.74 -8.41
C SER A 142 -27.67 3.94 -8.43
N ALA A 143 -28.56 4.03 -9.42
CA ALA A 143 -29.39 5.22 -9.71
C ALA A 143 -30.47 5.51 -8.64
N ASP A 144 -30.49 4.73 -7.56
CA ASP A 144 -31.45 4.83 -6.49
C ASP A 144 -30.82 4.21 -5.23
N GLY A 145 -30.76 4.97 -4.15
CA GLY A 145 -30.47 4.45 -2.81
C GLY A 145 -31.58 3.54 -2.27
N SER A 146 -32.14 2.65 -3.10
CA SER A 146 -33.23 1.71 -2.75
C SER A 146 -32.77 0.28 -2.51
N VAL A 147 -31.50 0.09 -2.19
CA VAL A 147 -30.96 -1.24 -1.83
C VAL A 147 -30.64 -1.30 -0.34
N PHE A 148 -31.31 -0.47 0.46
CA PHE A 148 -31.33 -0.55 1.91
C PHE A 148 -32.42 -1.54 2.35
N TRP A 149 -32.04 -2.80 2.54
CA TRP A 149 -32.97 -3.83 3.00
C TRP A 149 -33.08 -3.76 4.53
N SER A 150 -33.93 -2.88 5.03
CA SER A 150 -34.26 -2.79 6.46
C SER A 150 -35.32 -3.81 6.92
N ASP A 151 -35.87 -4.61 5.99
CA ASP A 151 -36.84 -5.68 6.31
C ASP A 151 -36.11 -7.01 6.56
N PRO A 152 -36.16 -7.60 7.78
CA PRO A 152 -35.33 -8.73 8.23
C PRO A 152 -35.56 -10.12 7.57
N GLY A 153 -35.90 -10.23 6.27
CA GLY A 153 -36.15 -11.58 5.74
C GLY A 153 -36.44 -11.78 4.25
N SER A 154 -35.85 -11.01 3.33
CA SER A 154 -36.12 -11.30 1.90
C SER A 154 -35.00 -11.10 0.89
N VAL A 155 -33.79 -10.69 1.29
CA VAL A 155 -32.72 -10.44 0.30
C VAL A 155 -31.50 -11.28 0.59
N GLU A 156 -31.32 -12.27 -0.27
CA GLU A 156 -30.11 -13.07 -0.38
C GLU A 156 -29.13 -12.41 -1.36
N PRO A 157 -27.81 -12.64 -1.20
CA PRO A 157 -26.84 -12.18 -2.17
C PRO A 157 -26.94 -12.96 -3.49
N ARG A 158 -26.86 -12.24 -4.61
CA ARG A 158 -26.77 -12.80 -5.95
C ARG A 158 -25.34 -13.28 -6.19
N ILE A 159 -25.05 -14.53 -5.91
CA ILE A 159 -23.69 -15.09 -5.99
C ILE A 159 -23.35 -15.76 -7.34
N SER A 160 -24.29 -15.76 -8.30
CA SER A 160 -24.05 -16.29 -9.64
C SER A 160 -24.66 -15.41 -10.75
N GLY A 161 -24.25 -15.69 -12.00
CA GLY A 161 -24.60 -14.88 -13.16
C GLY A 161 -24.11 -13.43 -13.03
N LEU A 162 -22.94 -13.23 -12.44
CA LEU A 162 -22.31 -11.93 -12.26
C LEU A 162 -21.79 -11.38 -13.59
N THR A 163 -21.48 -10.08 -13.61
CA THR A 163 -20.90 -9.41 -14.78
C THR A 163 -19.40 -9.69 -14.87
N ASP A 164 -18.84 -9.75 -16.07
CA ASP A 164 -17.38 -9.70 -16.29
C ASP A 164 -17.08 -8.55 -17.27
N ALA A 165 -17.79 -7.43 -17.12
CA ALA A 165 -17.65 -6.24 -17.98
C ALA A 165 -16.29 -5.54 -17.82
N VAL A 166 -15.64 -5.74 -16.68
CA VAL A 166 -14.24 -5.43 -16.43
C VAL A 166 -13.54 -6.72 -16.01
N ASP A 167 -12.30 -6.90 -16.43
CA ASP A 167 -11.48 -8.07 -16.11
C ASP A 167 -10.01 -7.63 -16.16
N TYR A 168 -9.44 -7.30 -15.00
CA TYR A 168 -8.06 -6.81 -14.92
C TYR A 168 -7.10 -7.96 -14.57
N SER A 169 -5.85 -7.82 -15.00
CA SER A 169 -4.85 -8.86 -14.92
C SER A 169 -4.23 -8.99 -13.53
N GLU A 170 -4.52 -10.08 -12.84
CA GLU A 170 -3.78 -10.43 -11.62
C GLU A 170 -2.34 -10.83 -11.90
N ARG A 171 -2.02 -11.32 -13.12
CA ARG A 171 -0.66 -11.73 -13.48
C ARG A 171 0.26 -10.53 -13.60
N ALA A 172 -0.22 -9.43 -14.21
CA ALA A 172 0.53 -8.18 -14.29
C ALA A 172 0.94 -7.72 -12.88
N LEU A 173 -0.05 -7.58 -11.99
CA LEU A 173 0.20 -7.16 -10.61
C LEU A 173 1.10 -8.13 -9.84
N ALA A 174 0.78 -9.43 -9.88
CA ALA A 174 1.51 -10.43 -9.11
C ALA A 174 2.97 -10.62 -9.57
N TRP A 175 3.23 -10.42 -10.87
CA TRP A 175 4.58 -10.43 -11.41
C TRP A 175 5.34 -9.15 -11.07
N PHE A 176 4.78 -7.98 -11.42
CA PHE A 176 5.52 -6.71 -11.33
C PHE A 176 5.76 -6.22 -9.91
N ALA A 177 4.95 -6.61 -8.93
CA ALA A 177 5.25 -6.32 -7.52
C ALA A 177 6.54 -7.00 -7.00
N HIS A 178 7.11 -7.92 -7.77
CA HIS A 178 8.39 -8.58 -7.49
C HIS A 178 9.48 -8.19 -8.50
N GLU A 179 9.23 -7.20 -9.36
CA GLU A 179 10.17 -6.73 -10.38
C GLU A 179 10.51 -5.26 -10.20
N ARG A 180 11.80 -4.96 -10.35
CA ARG A 180 12.27 -3.57 -10.32
C ARG A 180 11.90 -2.82 -11.58
N GLN A 181 11.82 -1.50 -11.47
CA GLN A 181 11.58 -0.63 -12.60
C GLN A 181 12.69 -0.72 -13.64
N ILE A 182 12.33 -0.54 -14.90
CA ILE A 182 13.30 -0.49 -16.02
C ILE A 182 13.47 0.94 -16.50
N GLU A 183 14.65 1.23 -17.07
CA GLU A 183 14.99 2.55 -17.61
C GLU A 183 13.98 3.06 -18.64
N ALA A 184 13.41 2.16 -19.46
CA ALA A 184 12.43 2.56 -20.47
C ALA A 184 11.10 3.11 -19.89
N LEU A 185 10.76 2.77 -18.65
CA LEU A 185 9.55 3.22 -17.98
C LEU A 185 9.84 4.31 -16.94
N ALA A 186 10.88 4.11 -16.14
CA ALA A 186 11.15 4.94 -14.96
C ALA A 186 12.36 5.88 -15.13
N GLY A 187 13.04 5.83 -16.28
CA GLY A 187 14.18 6.69 -16.59
C GLY A 187 15.27 6.61 -15.51
N VAL A 188 15.48 7.73 -14.83
CA VAL A 188 16.47 7.87 -13.75
C VAL A 188 16.13 7.06 -12.48
N GLN A 189 14.89 6.60 -12.32
CA GLN A 189 14.47 5.68 -11.25
C GLN A 189 14.62 4.19 -11.64
N ALA A 190 15.44 3.89 -12.65
CA ALA A 190 15.70 2.51 -13.06
C ALA A 190 16.25 1.66 -11.91
N GLY A 191 15.61 0.52 -11.72
CA GLY A 191 15.96 -0.45 -10.70
C GLY A 191 15.42 -0.12 -9.30
N GLU A 192 14.53 0.85 -9.16
CA GLU A 192 13.72 1.07 -7.96
C GLU A 192 12.63 0.00 -7.81
N GLY A 193 12.15 -0.24 -6.59
CA GLY A 193 11.02 -1.12 -6.29
C GLY A 193 11.38 -2.35 -5.44
N MET A 194 10.43 -3.27 -5.30
CA MET A 194 10.62 -4.54 -4.58
C MET A 194 11.10 -5.65 -5.50
N ILE A 195 11.98 -6.51 -5.02
CA ILE A 195 12.41 -7.72 -5.73
C ILE A 195 12.62 -8.88 -4.77
N ARG A 196 12.30 -10.10 -5.20
CA ARG A 196 12.72 -11.31 -4.50
C ARG A 196 14.17 -11.62 -4.83
N GLN A 197 15.05 -11.68 -3.83
CA GLN A 197 16.50 -11.89 -4.06
C GLN A 197 16.80 -13.19 -4.81
N LYS A 198 16.06 -14.24 -4.48
CA LYS A 198 16.08 -15.51 -5.17
C LYS A 198 14.66 -16.02 -5.32
N THR A 199 14.22 -16.09 -6.56
CA THR A 199 12.92 -16.65 -6.91
C THR A 199 13.05 -18.15 -7.13
N THR A 200 12.16 -18.93 -6.51
CA THR A 200 12.00 -20.36 -6.78
C THR A 200 10.83 -20.60 -7.73
N LEU A 201 10.69 -21.82 -8.26
CA LEU A 201 9.55 -22.12 -9.13
C LEU A 201 8.23 -22.13 -8.36
N GLY A 202 8.24 -22.31 -7.04
CA GLY A 202 7.06 -22.21 -6.17
C GLY A 202 6.65 -20.79 -5.79
N THR A 203 7.54 -19.80 -5.95
CA THR A 203 7.39 -18.46 -5.34
C THR A 203 7.37 -17.29 -6.33
N GLN A 204 7.39 -17.54 -7.64
CA GLN A 204 7.50 -16.49 -8.68
C GLN A 204 6.47 -15.37 -8.56
N MET A 205 5.22 -15.72 -8.30
CA MET A 205 4.12 -14.77 -8.14
C MET A 205 3.44 -14.91 -6.77
N ALA A 206 4.17 -15.46 -5.80
CA ALA A 206 3.64 -15.73 -4.46
C ALA A 206 4.12 -14.69 -3.45
N GLY A 207 3.22 -14.32 -2.55
CA GLY A 207 3.55 -13.59 -1.32
C GLY A 207 3.85 -12.11 -1.52
N ALA A 208 2.82 -11.27 -1.30
CA ALA A 208 2.92 -9.84 -1.03
C ALA A 208 1.69 -9.41 -0.19
N ALA A 209 1.42 -8.11 -0.08
CA ALA A 209 0.33 -7.56 0.73
C ALA A 209 -0.41 -6.41 0.01
N PRO A 210 -1.54 -5.93 0.54
CA PRO A 210 -2.33 -4.86 -0.09
C PRO A 210 -1.56 -3.55 -0.36
N TRP A 211 -0.56 -3.22 0.46
CA TRP A 211 0.29 -2.03 0.24
C TRP A 211 1.26 -2.18 -0.94
N ASN A 212 1.64 -3.41 -1.31
CA ASN A 212 2.35 -3.66 -2.56
C ASN A 212 1.45 -3.36 -3.78
N ALA A 213 0.16 -3.70 -3.69
CA ALA A 213 -0.81 -3.36 -4.72
C ALA A 213 -1.03 -1.84 -4.82
N GLU A 214 -1.17 -1.15 -3.67
CA GLU A 214 -1.25 0.33 -3.66
C GLU A 214 -0.07 0.97 -4.39
N THR A 215 1.16 0.49 -4.16
CA THR A 215 2.37 1.06 -4.77
C THR A 215 2.32 0.96 -6.30
N GLU A 216 1.97 -0.21 -6.85
CA GLU A 216 1.83 -0.39 -8.30
C GLU A 216 0.71 0.49 -8.86
N PHE A 217 -0.47 0.45 -8.23
CA PHE A 217 -1.67 1.13 -8.69
C PHE A 217 -1.53 2.65 -8.71
N THR A 218 -1.01 3.24 -7.62
CA THR A 218 -0.82 4.70 -7.50
C THR A 218 0.33 5.20 -8.37
N SER A 219 1.28 4.33 -8.71
CA SER A 219 2.27 4.55 -9.77
C SER A 219 1.68 4.41 -11.17
N GLY A 220 0.37 4.13 -11.30
CA GLY A 220 -0.38 3.92 -12.55
C GLY A 220 0.20 2.81 -13.40
N LEU A 221 0.58 1.72 -12.74
CA LEU A 221 1.14 0.52 -13.32
C LEU A 221 0.25 -0.68 -12.98
N SER A 222 0.41 -1.75 -13.75
CA SER A 222 -0.09 -3.09 -13.42
C SER A 222 -1.63 -3.22 -13.34
N VAL A 223 -2.38 -2.33 -13.99
CA VAL A 223 -3.85 -2.40 -14.13
C VAL A 223 -4.23 -2.78 -15.57
N ALA A 224 -3.45 -3.68 -16.19
CA ALA A 224 -3.71 -4.14 -17.55
C ALA A 224 -5.02 -4.94 -17.62
N ALA A 225 -5.66 -4.99 -18.79
CA ALA A 225 -6.73 -5.94 -19.04
C ALA A 225 -6.20 -7.38 -18.98
N GLU A 226 -7.01 -8.31 -18.46
CA GLU A 226 -6.71 -9.74 -18.46
C GLU A 226 -6.52 -10.29 -19.90
N SER A 227 -7.14 -9.67 -20.90
CA SER A 227 -6.91 -10.03 -22.31
C SER A 227 -5.51 -9.69 -22.83
N ASP A 228 -4.85 -8.68 -22.26
CA ASP A 228 -3.51 -8.25 -22.66
C ASP A 228 -2.43 -9.01 -21.89
N VAL A 229 -2.67 -9.29 -20.61
CA VAL A 229 -1.76 -10.04 -19.74
C VAL A 229 -2.52 -11.19 -19.05
N PRO A 230 -2.92 -12.24 -19.79
CA PRO A 230 -3.73 -13.31 -19.21
C PRO A 230 -2.98 -14.11 -18.15
N TYR A 231 -3.71 -14.56 -17.14
CA TYR A 231 -3.26 -15.40 -16.04
C TYR A 231 -2.97 -16.83 -16.52
N THR A 232 -1.89 -16.98 -17.28
CA THR A 232 -1.39 -18.23 -17.84
C THR A 232 0.10 -18.08 -18.11
N TYR A 233 0.81 -19.17 -18.39
CA TYR A 233 2.20 -19.11 -18.81
C TYR A 233 2.36 -18.81 -20.31
N LEU A 234 3.57 -18.50 -20.74
CA LEU A 234 3.94 -18.31 -22.14
C LEU A 234 4.34 -19.64 -22.79
N THR A 235 3.91 -19.83 -24.03
CA THR A 235 4.40 -20.90 -24.89
C THR A 235 5.84 -20.63 -25.34
N ALA A 236 6.50 -21.62 -25.95
CA ALA A 236 7.83 -21.45 -26.54
C ALA A 236 7.90 -20.35 -27.63
N SER A 237 6.75 -19.91 -28.16
CA SER A 237 6.67 -18.80 -29.11
C SER A 237 6.59 -17.41 -28.47
N GLY A 238 6.47 -17.35 -27.13
CA GLY A 238 6.22 -16.12 -26.38
C GLY A 238 4.74 -15.71 -26.31
N ALA A 239 3.84 -16.41 -26.99
CA ALA A 239 2.41 -16.17 -26.89
C ALA A 239 1.80 -16.78 -25.61
N PRO A 240 0.76 -16.16 -25.01
CA PRO A 240 0.01 -16.76 -23.90
C PRO A 240 -0.50 -18.16 -24.23
N TYR A 241 -0.39 -19.07 -23.27
CA TYR A 241 -0.89 -20.42 -23.40
C TYR A 241 -2.42 -20.46 -23.23
N VAL A 242 -3.10 -20.96 -24.26
CA VAL A 242 -4.55 -21.20 -24.26
C VAL A 242 -4.77 -22.71 -24.40
N PRO A 243 -5.22 -23.41 -23.35
CA PRO A 243 -5.40 -24.85 -23.40
C PRO A 243 -6.65 -25.25 -24.22
N ASP A 244 -6.56 -26.32 -25.01
CA ASP A 244 -7.71 -26.90 -25.72
C ASP A 244 -8.12 -28.26 -25.09
N PRO A 245 -9.24 -28.31 -24.34
CA PRO A 245 -9.69 -29.56 -23.72
C PRO A 245 -10.06 -30.64 -24.75
N GLN A 246 -10.38 -30.28 -26.00
CA GLN A 246 -10.68 -31.26 -27.05
C GLN A 246 -9.43 -32.03 -27.49
N ASN A 247 -8.25 -31.44 -27.32
CA ASN A 247 -6.97 -32.08 -27.59
C ASN A 247 -6.39 -32.81 -26.38
N GLY A 248 -7.05 -32.72 -25.22
CA GLY A 248 -6.55 -33.26 -23.95
C GLY A 248 -5.43 -32.42 -23.35
N ASP A 249 -5.35 -31.14 -23.70
CA ASP A 249 -4.36 -30.22 -23.16
C ASP A 249 -4.59 -30.02 -21.65
N LEU A 250 -3.50 -30.02 -20.89
CA LEU A 250 -3.55 -29.72 -19.46
C LEU A 250 -3.74 -28.21 -19.26
N PRO A 251 -4.60 -27.80 -18.32
CA PRO A 251 -4.82 -26.39 -18.07
C PRO A 251 -3.63 -25.75 -17.34
N TRP A 252 -3.56 -24.41 -17.36
CA TRP A 252 -2.48 -23.66 -16.70
C TRP A 252 -2.50 -23.72 -15.17
N TRP A 253 -3.57 -24.23 -14.57
CA TRP A 253 -3.66 -24.51 -13.13
C TRP A 253 -3.28 -25.95 -12.77
N ASN A 254 -2.76 -26.73 -13.71
CA ASN A 254 -2.33 -28.10 -13.45
C ASN A 254 -1.09 -28.13 -12.53
N MET A 255 -1.27 -28.63 -11.30
CA MET A 255 -0.19 -28.89 -10.35
C MET A 255 -0.06 -30.38 -10.09
N VAL A 256 1.17 -30.89 -10.14
CA VAL A 256 1.41 -32.33 -9.95
C VAL A 256 1.63 -32.63 -8.48
N ALA A 257 0.69 -33.38 -7.90
CA ALA A 257 0.76 -33.81 -6.50
C ALA A 257 1.76 -34.96 -6.28
N ASN A 258 2.24 -35.07 -5.05
CA ASN A 258 2.94 -36.24 -4.51
C ASN A 258 2.02 -37.47 -4.50
N PRO A 259 2.57 -38.69 -4.37
CA PRO A 259 1.78 -39.91 -4.28
C PRO A 259 0.77 -39.96 -3.12
N ASP A 260 0.97 -39.13 -2.08
CA ASP A 260 0.06 -38.99 -0.95
C ASP A 260 -1.04 -37.93 -1.17
N GLY A 261 -1.08 -37.29 -2.36
CA GLY A 261 -2.05 -36.27 -2.72
C GLY A 261 -1.64 -34.84 -2.34
N SER A 262 -0.56 -34.65 -1.59
CA SER A 262 -0.08 -33.30 -1.26
C SER A 262 0.55 -32.62 -2.47
N VAL A 263 0.30 -31.33 -2.69
CA VAL A 263 1.00 -30.56 -3.72
C VAL A 263 2.31 -30.03 -3.14
N PRO A 264 3.48 -30.40 -3.71
CA PRO A 264 4.76 -29.89 -3.21
C PRO A 264 4.90 -28.40 -3.49
N GLU A 265 5.57 -27.68 -2.59
CA GLU A 265 5.87 -26.25 -2.73
C GLU A 265 6.68 -25.96 -4.00
N GLU A 266 7.73 -26.75 -4.23
CA GLU A 266 8.45 -26.75 -5.50
C GLU A 266 7.87 -27.80 -6.46
N PRO A 267 7.66 -27.46 -7.74
CA PRO A 267 7.15 -28.41 -8.72
C PRO A 267 8.13 -29.57 -8.95
N ILE A 268 7.58 -30.75 -9.20
CA ILE A 268 8.37 -31.95 -9.50
C ILE A 268 9.06 -31.77 -10.85
N ALA A 269 10.39 -31.69 -10.85
CA ALA A 269 11.18 -31.45 -12.06
C ALA A 269 10.85 -32.46 -13.19
N GLY A 270 10.65 -31.95 -14.40
CA GLY A 270 10.31 -32.76 -15.59
C GLY A 270 8.86 -33.26 -15.64
N SER A 271 8.01 -32.84 -14.70
CA SER A 271 6.56 -33.09 -14.75
C SER A 271 5.83 -32.07 -15.63
N ALA A 272 4.53 -32.26 -15.82
CA ALA A 272 3.66 -31.33 -16.54
C ALA A 272 3.08 -30.21 -15.63
N ASP A 273 3.72 -29.94 -14.50
CA ASP A 273 3.32 -28.87 -13.59
C ASP A 273 3.46 -27.50 -14.26
N ALA A 274 2.43 -26.68 -14.18
CA ALA A 274 2.39 -25.37 -14.82
C ALA A 274 3.43 -24.39 -14.25
N ARG A 275 3.90 -24.59 -13.02
CA ARG A 275 4.94 -23.74 -12.40
C ARG A 275 6.33 -23.93 -13.02
N LEU A 276 6.53 -24.99 -13.81
CA LEU A 276 7.76 -25.20 -14.59
C LEU A 276 7.82 -24.38 -15.88
N GLN A 277 6.71 -23.75 -16.25
CA GLN A 277 6.61 -22.95 -17.47
C GLN A 277 7.06 -21.51 -17.22
N ASP A 278 7.20 -20.74 -18.31
CA ASP A 278 7.60 -19.34 -18.24
C ASP A 278 6.38 -18.45 -17.95
N TRP A 279 6.33 -17.86 -16.75
CA TRP A 279 5.25 -16.95 -16.35
C TRP A 279 5.63 -15.47 -16.46
N SER A 280 6.82 -15.17 -16.98
CA SER A 280 7.32 -13.79 -17.05
C SER A 280 6.41 -12.88 -17.86
N VAL A 281 6.33 -11.61 -17.46
CA VAL A 281 5.58 -10.58 -18.19
C VAL A 281 6.58 -9.64 -18.83
N ASP A 282 6.37 -9.30 -20.11
CA ASP A 282 7.18 -8.31 -20.80
C ASP A 282 7.03 -6.96 -20.10
N ALA A 283 8.16 -6.36 -19.72
CA ALA A 283 8.17 -5.13 -18.94
C ALA A 283 7.44 -3.95 -19.62
N SER A 284 7.34 -3.93 -20.95
CA SER A 284 6.57 -2.91 -21.67
C SER A 284 5.06 -2.92 -21.35
N LEU A 285 4.55 -4.05 -20.84
CA LEU A 285 3.14 -4.20 -20.46
C LEU A 285 2.85 -3.65 -19.07
N ARG A 286 3.87 -3.30 -18.26
CA ARG A 286 3.70 -2.79 -16.89
C ARG A 286 2.93 -1.47 -16.85
N ALA A 287 3.09 -0.62 -17.86
CA ALA A 287 2.42 0.67 -17.96
C ALA A 287 0.99 0.60 -18.53
N LEU A 288 0.49 -0.59 -18.90
CA LEU A 288 -0.91 -0.74 -19.30
C LEU A 288 -1.82 -0.54 -18.10
N ALA A 289 -2.85 0.28 -18.29
CA ALA A 289 -3.86 0.59 -17.30
C ALA A 289 -5.23 0.80 -17.97
N GLU A 290 -6.24 0.06 -17.53
CA GLU A 290 -7.64 0.25 -17.95
C GLU A 290 -8.33 1.37 -17.16
N VAL A 291 -7.89 1.58 -15.92
CA VAL A 291 -8.34 2.65 -15.02
C VAL A 291 -7.16 3.23 -14.26
N LYS A 292 -7.26 4.52 -13.89
CA LYS A 292 -6.32 5.18 -12.98
C LYS A 292 -6.81 4.99 -11.56
N VAL A 293 -5.91 4.68 -10.63
CA VAL A 293 -6.21 4.78 -9.19
C VAL A 293 -5.92 6.19 -8.73
N SER A 294 -6.98 6.92 -8.38
CA SER A 294 -6.91 8.31 -7.89
C SER A 294 -6.85 8.41 -6.37
N GLY A 295 -7.15 7.33 -5.66
CA GLY A 295 -7.12 7.28 -4.21
C GLY A 295 -6.98 5.86 -3.68
N SER A 296 -6.44 5.72 -2.48
CA SER A 296 -6.47 4.48 -1.71
C SER A 296 -6.87 4.75 -0.27
N MET A 297 -7.42 3.72 0.39
CA MET A 297 -7.83 3.81 1.77
C MET A 297 -7.31 2.60 2.55
N ALA A 298 -6.35 2.84 3.43
CA ALA A 298 -5.95 1.90 4.46
C ALA A 298 -6.91 2.04 5.65
N LEU A 299 -7.71 1.00 5.89
CA LEU A 299 -8.75 1.00 6.91
C LEU A 299 -8.28 0.26 8.17
N PRO A 300 -8.80 0.61 9.35
CA PRO A 300 -8.51 -0.16 10.56
C PRO A 300 -9.12 -1.55 10.48
N SER A 301 -8.47 -2.52 11.13
CA SER A 301 -8.97 -3.88 11.22
C SER A 301 -10.06 -4.02 12.30
N PRO A 302 -11.14 -4.80 12.05
CA PRO A 302 -12.06 -5.26 13.09
C PRO A 302 -11.40 -6.08 14.21
N ALA A 303 -10.23 -6.70 13.97
CA ALA A 303 -9.47 -7.39 14.99
C ALA A 303 -8.31 -6.52 15.50
N LYS A 304 -8.41 -6.04 16.75
CA LYS A 304 -7.29 -5.38 17.43
C LYS A 304 -6.29 -6.45 17.83
N THR A 305 -5.08 -6.35 17.30
CA THR A 305 -3.99 -7.28 17.63
C THR A 305 -2.75 -6.54 18.05
N SER A 306 -1.91 -7.20 18.84
CA SER A 306 -0.57 -6.73 19.19
C SER A 306 0.44 -7.86 19.01
N THR A 307 1.70 -7.50 18.84
CA THR A 307 2.81 -8.46 18.90
C THR A 307 3.38 -8.49 20.31
N THR A 308 3.45 -9.67 20.91
CA THR A 308 4.12 -9.92 22.18
C THR A 308 5.34 -10.80 21.97
N VAL A 309 6.42 -10.53 22.72
CA VAL A 309 7.63 -11.35 22.68
C VAL A 309 7.72 -12.21 23.94
N VAL A 310 7.75 -13.52 23.74
CA VAL A 310 7.91 -14.50 24.82
C VAL A 310 9.08 -15.40 24.47
N ASP A 311 10.09 -15.44 25.34
CA ASP A 311 11.33 -16.21 25.15
C ASP A 311 12.04 -15.91 23.80
N GLY A 312 11.94 -14.67 23.33
CA GLY A 312 12.55 -14.20 22.08
C GLY A 312 11.85 -14.70 20.81
N VAL A 313 10.58 -15.10 20.91
CA VAL A 313 9.69 -15.43 19.79
C VAL A 313 8.52 -14.45 19.81
N SER A 314 8.26 -13.82 18.66
CA SER A 314 7.11 -12.93 18.48
C SER A 314 5.83 -13.75 18.31
N LYS A 315 4.77 -13.39 19.01
CA LYS A 315 3.42 -13.96 18.88
C LYS A 315 2.42 -12.85 18.67
N THR A 316 1.36 -13.13 17.93
CA THR A 316 0.22 -12.24 17.84
C THR A 316 -0.71 -12.52 19.02
N GLU A 317 -1.22 -11.46 19.65
CA GLU A 317 -2.21 -11.49 20.72
C GLU A 317 -3.44 -10.70 20.28
N TYR A 318 -4.62 -11.28 20.46
CA TYR A 318 -5.88 -10.60 20.19
C TYR A 318 -6.30 -9.74 21.39
N LEU A 319 -6.49 -8.45 21.15
CA LEU A 319 -6.85 -7.45 22.17
C LEU A 319 -8.35 -7.17 22.22
N GLY A 320 -9.10 -7.49 21.17
CA GLY A 320 -10.55 -7.32 21.11
C GLY A 320 -11.09 -6.92 19.75
N TYR A 321 -12.42 -6.89 19.66
CA TYR A 321 -13.16 -6.50 18.46
C TYR A 321 -13.29 -4.98 18.37
N ASP A 322 -13.17 -4.42 17.17
CA ASP A 322 -13.39 -3.01 16.86
C ASP A 322 -14.63 -2.79 15.99
N GLU A 323 -15.78 -2.56 16.64
CA GLU A 323 -17.04 -2.26 15.95
C GLU A 323 -16.94 -1.04 15.03
N ASN A 324 -16.17 -0.04 15.46
CA ASN A 324 -15.89 1.18 14.69
C ASN A 324 -15.14 0.89 13.38
N ALA A 325 -14.25 -0.11 13.37
CA ALA A 325 -13.56 -0.53 12.16
C ALA A 325 -14.51 -1.28 11.20
N THR A 326 -15.39 -2.13 11.74
CA THR A 326 -16.48 -2.75 10.97
C THR A 326 -17.35 -1.69 10.30
N GLU A 327 -17.81 -0.69 11.03
CA GLU A 327 -18.64 0.38 10.48
C GLU A 327 -17.91 1.20 9.41
N ALA A 328 -16.60 1.44 9.58
CA ALA A 328 -15.80 2.08 8.55
C ALA A 328 -15.71 1.26 7.26
N ILE A 329 -15.53 -0.06 7.35
CA ILE A 329 -15.52 -0.96 6.18
C ILE A 329 -16.90 -0.94 5.49
N LYS A 330 -18.00 -0.98 6.25
CA LYS A 330 -19.36 -0.86 5.69
C LYS A 330 -19.55 0.43 4.91
N GLN A 331 -19.10 1.55 5.46
CA GLN A 331 -19.21 2.85 4.80
C GLN A 331 -18.42 2.87 3.48
N VAL A 332 -17.18 2.37 3.49
CA VAL A 332 -16.34 2.32 2.28
C VAL A 332 -16.92 1.37 1.22
N LEU A 333 -17.56 0.25 1.60
CA LEU A 333 -18.31 -0.59 0.65
C LEU A 333 -19.43 0.19 -0.05
N MET A 334 -20.13 1.06 0.68
CA MET A 334 -21.20 1.88 0.13
C MET A 334 -20.69 3.04 -0.74
N ASP A 335 -19.54 3.63 -0.40
CA ASP A 335 -19.04 4.82 -1.09
C ASP A 335 -18.11 4.48 -2.26
N VAL A 336 -17.22 3.49 -2.08
CA VAL A 336 -16.13 3.18 -3.00
C VAL A 336 -16.34 1.85 -3.72
N GLY A 337 -16.68 0.78 -2.99
CA GLY A 337 -16.78 -0.57 -3.56
C GLY A 337 -16.06 -1.61 -2.71
N GLY A 338 -15.71 -2.75 -3.31
CA GLY A 338 -15.11 -3.88 -2.61
C GLY A 338 -13.87 -3.50 -1.79
N VAL A 339 -13.69 -4.15 -0.64
CA VAL A 339 -12.56 -3.93 0.27
C VAL A 339 -11.72 -5.20 0.31
N SER A 340 -10.47 -5.12 -0.13
CA SER A 340 -9.51 -6.22 0.01
C SER A 340 -9.11 -6.37 1.47
N ILE A 341 -8.97 -7.60 1.97
CA ILE A 341 -8.51 -7.92 3.33
C ILE A 341 -7.54 -9.09 3.29
N THR A 342 -6.80 -9.28 4.38
CA THR A 342 -6.12 -10.53 4.71
C THR A 342 -6.70 -11.16 5.96
N TYR A 343 -6.64 -12.49 6.06
CA TYR A 343 -7.09 -13.26 7.22
C TYR A 343 -6.39 -14.62 7.27
N MET A 344 -6.51 -15.36 8.38
CA MET A 344 -6.01 -16.75 8.51
C MET A 344 -7.06 -17.68 7.91
N ALA A 345 -6.83 -18.19 6.72
CA ALA A 345 -7.75 -19.13 6.10
C ALA A 345 -7.55 -20.55 6.67
N ASP A 346 -8.64 -21.31 6.82
CA ASP A 346 -8.56 -22.75 7.17
C ASP A 346 -7.73 -23.54 6.13
N GLN A 347 -7.72 -23.05 4.89
CA GLN A 347 -6.81 -23.48 3.82
C GLN A 347 -6.33 -22.23 3.08
N SER A 348 -5.03 -21.96 2.98
CA SER A 348 -4.55 -20.76 2.25
C SER A 348 -4.35 -20.93 0.75
N LYS A 349 -4.48 -22.16 0.22
CA LYS A 349 -4.38 -22.43 -1.23
C LYS A 349 -5.53 -23.32 -1.68
N PRO A 350 -6.00 -23.19 -2.94
CA PRO A 350 -7.03 -24.08 -3.45
C PRO A 350 -6.59 -25.54 -3.41
N GLY A 351 -7.29 -26.34 -2.61
CA GLY A 351 -7.05 -27.79 -2.48
C GLY A 351 -5.87 -28.18 -1.59
N SER A 352 -5.30 -27.26 -0.78
CA SER A 352 -4.24 -27.61 0.17
C SER A 352 -4.74 -28.31 1.44
N GLY A 353 -6.06 -28.38 1.66
CA GLY A 353 -6.68 -29.17 2.71
C GLY A 353 -7.60 -30.27 2.16
N SER A 354 -7.99 -31.19 3.04
CA SER A 354 -9.11 -32.09 2.73
C SER A 354 -10.40 -31.27 2.81
N ILE A 355 -10.97 -30.87 1.67
CA ILE A 355 -12.37 -30.45 1.64
C ILE A 355 -13.18 -31.66 2.11
N VAL A 356 -13.59 -31.66 3.37
CA VAL A 356 -14.60 -32.59 3.84
C VAL A 356 -15.90 -32.03 3.30
N GLN A 357 -16.38 -32.55 2.17
CA GLN A 357 -17.72 -32.18 1.70
C GLN A 357 -18.71 -32.55 2.80
N GLY A 358 -19.29 -31.52 3.43
CA GLY A 358 -20.04 -31.62 4.68
C GLY A 358 -19.16 -31.65 5.93
N GLY A 359 -19.53 -30.88 6.96
CA GLY A 359 -18.87 -30.83 8.27
C GLY A 359 -18.04 -29.56 8.53
N SER A 360 -17.08 -29.67 9.45
CA SER A 360 -16.29 -28.53 9.94
C SER A 360 -14.78 -28.79 9.82
N GLY A 361 -14.05 -27.76 9.39
CA GLY A 361 -12.60 -27.63 9.56
C GLY A 361 -12.23 -27.12 10.96
N GLU A 362 -11.00 -26.63 11.12
CA GLU A 362 -10.55 -26.02 12.38
C GLU A 362 -11.21 -24.66 12.59
N HIS A 363 -11.28 -23.88 11.51
CA HIS A 363 -11.81 -22.51 11.48
C HIS A 363 -13.00 -22.33 10.54
N PHE A 364 -13.29 -23.31 9.69
CA PHE A 364 -14.32 -23.22 8.65
C PHE A 364 -15.52 -24.16 8.89
N SER A 365 -16.73 -23.71 8.57
CA SER A 365 -17.92 -24.53 8.42
C SER A 365 -18.18 -24.80 6.95
N TYR A 366 -18.00 -26.04 6.50
CA TYR A 366 -18.27 -26.43 5.11
C TYR A 366 -19.77 -26.63 4.84
N ASP A 367 -20.57 -26.86 5.90
CA ASP A 367 -22.03 -26.95 5.79
C ASP A 367 -22.66 -25.60 5.45
N ASN A 368 -22.14 -24.51 6.04
CA ASN A 368 -22.69 -23.16 5.87
C ASN A 368 -21.80 -22.24 5.02
N TRP A 369 -20.66 -22.75 4.55
CA TRP A 369 -19.62 -21.97 3.85
C TRP A 369 -19.27 -20.68 4.59
N CYS A 370 -18.89 -20.81 5.85
CA CYS A 370 -18.54 -19.67 6.68
C CYS A 370 -17.33 -19.90 7.58
N GLN A 371 -16.53 -18.85 7.81
CA GLN A 371 -15.32 -18.92 8.61
C GLN A 371 -15.35 -17.98 9.81
N TYR A 372 -14.82 -18.48 10.92
CA TYR A 372 -14.45 -17.70 12.09
C TYR A 372 -13.19 -18.32 12.69
N ASN A 373 -12.11 -17.54 12.78
CA ASN A 373 -10.92 -17.89 13.55
C ASN A 373 -10.99 -17.28 14.95
N GLY A 374 -11.18 -18.12 15.97
CA GLY A 374 -11.27 -17.74 17.39
C GLY A 374 -9.95 -17.85 18.16
N VAL A 375 -8.83 -18.09 17.48
CA VAL A 375 -7.49 -18.23 18.09
C VAL A 375 -6.51 -17.21 17.53
N ASP A 376 -5.47 -16.90 18.30
CA ASP A 376 -4.56 -15.80 17.98
C ASP A 376 -3.54 -16.25 16.92
N LEU A 377 -3.92 -16.08 15.65
CA LEU A 377 -3.15 -16.48 14.48
C LEU A 377 -2.99 -15.30 13.51
N LYS A 378 -1.88 -15.32 12.77
CA LYS A 378 -1.57 -14.32 11.74
C LYS A 378 -2.30 -14.64 10.44
N SER A 379 -2.68 -13.64 9.68
CA SER A 379 -3.27 -13.82 8.35
C SER A 379 -2.32 -14.50 7.36
N ASP A 380 -2.86 -15.36 6.49
CA ASP A 380 -2.11 -16.08 5.44
C ASP A 380 -2.81 -16.09 4.06
N HIS A 381 -4.02 -15.54 3.95
CA HIS A 381 -4.79 -15.50 2.70
C HIS A 381 -5.45 -14.14 2.48
N GLY A 382 -5.58 -13.74 1.21
CA GLY A 382 -6.18 -12.48 0.78
C GLY A 382 -7.49 -12.68 0.02
N VAL A 383 -8.51 -11.89 0.34
CA VAL A 383 -9.87 -11.96 -0.24
C VAL A 383 -10.52 -10.58 -0.31
N THR A 384 -11.67 -10.44 -0.98
CA THR A 384 -12.40 -9.17 -1.06
C THR A 384 -13.74 -9.25 -0.32
N ILE A 385 -13.98 -8.36 0.63
CA ILE A 385 -15.32 -8.12 1.19
C ILE A 385 -16.16 -7.43 0.11
N VAL A 386 -17.35 -7.97 -0.14
CA VAL A 386 -18.28 -7.47 -1.17
C VAL A 386 -19.69 -7.21 -0.65
N GLY A 387 -19.89 -7.34 0.67
CA GLY A 387 -21.17 -7.11 1.31
C GLY A 387 -21.17 -7.59 2.76
N TRP A 388 -22.33 -7.48 3.41
CA TRP A 388 -22.50 -7.89 4.79
C TRP A 388 -23.94 -8.24 5.15
N ASP A 389 -24.10 -8.98 6.25
CA ASP A 389 -25.36 -9.24 6.95
C ASP A 389 -25.12 -9.21 8.46
N ASP A 390 -25.69 -8.21 9.15
CA ASP A 390 -25.58 -8.01 10.59
C ASP A 390 -26.32 -9.09 11.40
N ASP A 391 -27.32 -9.77 10.81
CA ASP A 391 -28.05 -10.84 11.48
C ASP A 391 -27.57 -12.24 11.05
N TYR A 392 -26.41 -12.36 10.37
CA TYR A 392 -25.88 -13.68 10.00
C TYR A 392 -25.58 -14.50 11.28
N PRO A 393 -26.23 -15.66 11.50
CA PRO A 393 -26.20 -16.31 12.81
C PRO A 393 -24.82 -16.79 13.24
N ALA A 394 -24.40 -16.41 14.45
CA ALA A 394 -23.20 -16.92 15.11
C ALA A 394 -23.18 -18.45 15.21
N ALA A 395 -24.36 -19.06 15.30
CA ALA A 395 -24.54 -20.51 15.35
C ALA A 395 -24.14 -21.24 14.06
N ASN A 396 -24.04 -20.55 12.93
CA ASN A 396 -23.61 -21.15 11.66
C ASN A 396 -22.11 -21.45 11.65
N PHE A 397 -21.32 -20.76 12.47
CA PHE A 397 -19.89 -20.98 12.59
C PHE A 397 -19.62 -22.19 13.49
N THR A 398 -19.22 -23.30 12.88
CA THR A 398 -19.07 -24.60 13.54
C THR A 398 -17.64 -25.12 13.56
N GLY A 399 -16.63 -24.23 13.39
CA GLY A 399 -15.21 -24.60 13.38
C GLY A 399 -14.80 -25.36 14.64
N THR A 400 -14.04 -26.44 14.48
CA THR A 400 -13.73 -27.39 15.56
C THR A 400 -12.75 -26.84 16.60
N VAL A 401 -11.92 -25.88 16.23
CA VAL A 401 -10.94 -25.22 17.11
C VAL A 401 -11.43 -23.83 17.55
N SER A 402 -12.09 -23.12 16.64
CA SER A 402 -12.44 -21.70 16.83
C SER A 402 -13.56 -21.44 17.82
N GLY A 403 -14.43 -22.42 18.05
CA GLY A 403 -15.69 -22.18 18.77
C GLY A 403 -16.66 -21.34 17.95
N GLN A 404 -17.54 -20.62 18.63
CA GLN A 404 -18.53 -19.72 18.01
C GLN A 404 -18.11 -18.26 18.23
N PRO A 405 -18.36 -17.36 17.27
CA PRO A 405 -18.09 -15.94 17.44
C PRO A 405 -18.97 -15.35 18.53
N GLU A 406 -18.50 -14.21 19.05
CA GLU A 406 -19.11 -13.52 20.19
C GLU A 406 -20.52 -12.97 19.90
N GLY A 407 -20.89 -12.79 18.62
CA GLY A 407 -22.20 -12.32 18.18
C GLY A 407 -22.51 -12.69 16.72
N ASP A 408 -23.75 -12.39 16.32
CA ASP A 408 -24.18 -12.46 14.92
C ASP A 408 -23.48 -11.38 14.08
N GLY A 409 -23.42 -11.58 12.77
CA GLY A 409 -22.84 -10.63 11.83
C GLY A 409 -21.69 -11.21 11.02
N ALA A 410 -21.77 -11.06 9.70
CA ALA A 410 -20.74 -11.56 8.79
C ALA A 410 -20.59 -10.73 7.52
N TRP A 411 -19.37 -10.70 7.01
CA TRP A 411 -19.00 -10.22 5.69
C TRP A 411 -19.32 -11.27 4.64
N LEU A 412 -19.92 -10.86 3.52
CA LEU A 412 -19.91 -11.66 2.29
C LEU A 412 -18.58 -11.44 1.59
N VAL A 413 -17.86 -12.52 1.32
CA VAL A 413 -16.50 -12.47 0.81
C VAL A 413 -16.38 -13.19 -0.54
N LYS A 414 -15.70 -12.54 -1.49
CA LYS A 414 -15.28 -13.11 -2.77
C LYS A 414 -13.87 -13.69 -2.65
N ASN A 415 -13.73 -14.99 -2.90
CA ASN A 415 -12.44 -15.70 -2.89
C ASN A 415 -11.84 -15.78 -4.32
N SER A 416 -10.68 -16.44 -4.45
CA SER A 416 -9.93 -16.65 -5.69
C SER A 416 -9.65 -18.13 -5.98
N TRP A 417 -10.54 -19.02 -5.54
CA TRP A 417 -10.35 -20.49 -5.63
C TRP A 417 -11.21 -21.18 -6.69
N GLY A 418 -11.76 -20.39 -7.62
CA GLY A 418 -12.53 -20.87 -8.76
C GLY A 418 -13.97 -21.23 -8.41
N SER A 419 -14.91 -20.74 -9.21
CA SER A 419 -16.31 -21.19 -9.19
C SER A 419 -16.51 -22.38 -10.13
N ASP A 420 -17.59 -23.15 -9.95
CA ASP A 420 -17.93 -24.21 -10.88
C ASP A 420 -18.16 -23.67 -12.31
N ALA A 421 -18.73 -22.46 -12.42
CA ALA A 421 -18.90 -21.74 -13.68
C ALA A 421 -17.56 -21.39 -14.35
N PHE A 422 -16.53 -21.02 -13.58
CA PHE A 422 -15.18 -20.75 -14.10
C PHE A 422 -14.61 -21.94 -14.88
N PHE A 423 -14.77 -23.15 -14.33
CA PHE A 423 -14.29 -24.39 -14.94
C PHE A 423 -15.14 -24.82 -16.14
N ASP A 424 -16.46 -24.67 -16.04
CA ASP A 424 -17.38 -24.97 -17.16
C ASP A 424 -17.11 -24.08 -18.37
N ALA A 425 -16.94 -22.77 -18.16
CA ALA A 425 -16.68 -21.81 -19.22
C ALA A 425 -15.37 -22.10 -19.99
N ARG A 426 -14.40 -22.77 -19.34
CA ARG A 426 -13.12 -23.17 -19.92
C ARG A 426 -13.10 -24.59 -20.47
N GLY A 427 -14.20 -25.34 -20.33
CA GLY A 427 -14.32 -26.71 -20.83
C GLY A 427 -13.63 -27.77 -19.97
N TYR A 428 -13.41 -27.49 -18.69
CA TYR A 428 -12.79 -28.40 -17.71
C TYR A 428 -13.74 -28.76 -16.56
N PRO A 429 -14.95 -29.28 -16.81
CA PRO A 429 -15.93 -29.57 -15.75
C PRO A 429 -15.45 -30.61 -14.72
N GLY A 430 -14.48 -31.44 -15.08
CA GLY A 430 -13.86 -32.42 -14.16
C GLY A 430 -12.89 -31.80 -13.15
N ASP A 431 -12.50 -30.54 -13.34
CA ASP A 431 -11.52 -29.85 -12.49
C ASP A 431 -12.17 -29.01 -11.39
N LYS A 432 -13.51 -28.92 -11.38
CA LYS A 432 -14.32 -28.19 -10.41
C LYS A 432 -13.88 -28.48 -8.98
N LYS A 433 -13.70 -27.42 -8.20
CA LYS A 433 -13.32 -27.53 -6.78
C LYS A 433 -14.52 -27.68 -5.87
N HIS A 434 -15.72 -27.34 -6.34
CA HIS A 434 -16.94 -27.35 -5.54
C HIS A 434 -16.75 -26.56 -4.24
N TRP A 435 -16.24 -25.33 -4.36
CA TRP A 435 -15.87 -24.49 -3.23
C TRP A 435 -16.72 -23.22 -3.13
N GLY A 436 -17.22 -22.93 -1.94
CA GLY A 436 -18.02 -21.75 -1.62
C GLY A 436 -19.53 -22.01 -1.64
N LEU A 437 -20.29 -20.99 -1.28
CA LEU A 437 -21.76 -20.97 -1.28
C LEU A 437 -22.32 -21.50 -2.61
N GLU A 438 -23.38 -22.29 -2.52
CA GLU A 438 -24.09 -22.84 -3.67
C GLU A 438 -25.13 -21.84 -4.19
N ASP A 439 -25.24 -21.70 -5.51
CA ASP A 439 -26.35 -20.99 -6.13
C ASP A 439 -27.63 -21.84 -6.20
N ALA A 440 -28.70 -21.28 -6.77
CA ALA A 440 -30.00 -21.95 -6.88
C ALA A 440 -29.98 -23.25 -7.69
N ASP A 441 -28.96 -23.46 -8.52
CA ASP A 441 -28.76 -24.66 -9.34
C ASP A 441 -27.81 -25.67 -8.67
N GLY A 442 -27.31 -25.36 -7.46
CA GLY A 442 -26.36 -26.20 -6.72
C GLY A 442 -24.91 -26.07 -7.20
N ASN A 443 -24.57 -25.03 -7.95
CA ASN A 443 -23.20 -24.78 -8.37
C ASN A 443 -22.46 -23.98 -7.31
N HIS A 444 -21.24 -24.40 -6.97
CA HIS A 444 -20.42 -23.67 -6.02
C HIS A 444 -19.84 -22.40 -6.64
N THR A 445 -19.99 -21.27 -5.95
CA THR A 445 -19.78 -19.94 -6.52
C THR A 445 -18.45 -19.30 -6.14
N GLY A 446 -17.73 -19.86 -5.17
CA GLY A 446 -16.49 -19.25 -4.66
C GLY A 446 -16.68 -18.13 -3.63
N PHE A 447 -17.93 -17.83 -3.25
CA PHE A 447 -18.24 -16.88 -2.16
C PHE A 447 -18.37 -17.61 -0.82
N PHE A 448 -18.15 -16.92 0.28
CA PHE A 448 -18.35 -17.45 1.63
C PHE A 448 -18.62 -16.33 2.63
N TRP A 449 -19.02 -16.69 3.85
CA TRP A 449 -19.23 -15.73 4.94
C TRP A 449 -18.03 -15.69 5.89
N LEU A 450 -17.54 -14.50 6.24
CA LEU A 450 -16.51 -14.31 7.25
C LEU A 450 -17.09 -13.55 8.45
N SER A 451 -17.01 -14.10 9.66
CA SER A 451 -17.52 -13.44 10.86
C SER A 451 -16.87 -12.05 11.05
N TYR A 452 -17.64 -11.06 11.52
CA TYR A 452 -17.09 -9.77 11.96
C TYR A 452 -16.03 -9.91 13.06
N TYR A 453 -16.15 -10.99 13.84
CA TYR A 453 -15.33 -11.24 15.01
C TYR A 453 -14.07 -12.06 14.71
N ASP A 454 -13.80 -12.41 13.44
CA ASP A 454 -12.61 -13.17 13.07
C ASP A 454 -11.34 -12.50 13.61
N ARG A 455 -10.57 -13.19 14.46
CA ARG A 455 -9.45 -12.59 15.19
C ARG A 455 -8.20 -12.37 14.34
N SER A 456 -8.22 -12.84 13.09
CA SER A 456 -7.08 -12.76 12.16
C SER A 456 -7.29 -11.80 11.00
N ILE A 457 -8.51 -11.24 10.84
CA ILE A 457 -8.77 -10.23 9.83
C ILE A 457 -7.81 -9.05 10.00
N SER A 458 -7.23 -8.59 8.90
CA SER A 458 -6.20 -7.56 8.89
C SER A 458 -6.09 -6.89 7.54
N SER A 459 -5.36 -5.77 7.52
CA SER A 459 -5.04 -4.99 6.32
C SER A 459 -6.21 -4.72 5.36
N PRO A 460 -7.37 -4.19 5.81
CA PRO A 460 -8.44 -3.81 4.89
C PRO A 460 -8.05 -2.61 4.03
N TYR A 461 -8.16 -2.75 2.71
CA TYR A 461 -7.74 -1.77 1.71
C TYR A 461 -8.79 -1.59 0.62
N ALA A 462 -9.11 -0.34 0.29
CA ALA A 462 -9.99 0.03 -0.82
C ALA A 462 -9.29 1.00 -1.79
N TYR A 463 -9.80 1.07 -3.03
CA TYR A 463 -9.21 1.87 -4.10
C TYR A 463 -10.29 2.71 -4.79
N GLU A 464 -10.01 3.99 -4.96
CA GLU A 464 -10.82 4.90 -5.77
C GLU A 464 -10.25 4.94 -7.18
N VAL A 465 -11.13 4.87 -8.17
CA VAL A 465 -10.73 4.86 -9.57
C VAL A 465 -11.33 6.01 -10.35
N SER A 466 -10.61 6.40 -11.38
CA SER A 466 -10.98 7.43 -12.33
C SER A 466 -10.48 7.08 -13.74
N PRO A 467 -11.00 7.76 -14.79
CA PRO A 467 -10.52 7.55 -16.14
C PRO A 467 -9.01 7.80 -16.28
N ILE A 468 -8.34 6.98 -17.08
CA ILE A 468 -6.92 7.18 -17.44
C ILE A 468 -6.67 8.50 -18.20
N THR A 469 -7.73 9.13 -18.70
CA THR A 469 -7.69 10.39 -19.47
C THR A 469 -7.83 11.65 -18.60
N ASP A 470 -7.89 11.52 -17.28
CA ASP A 470 -8.07 12.66 -16.37
C ASP A 470 -6.94 13.69 -16.47
N TYR A 471 -5.72 13.20 -16.73
CA TYR A 471 -4.54 14.01 -17.00
C TYR A 471 -3.75 13.40 -18.15
N GLN A 472 -3.08 14.24 -18.92
CA GLN A 472 -2.24 13.77 -20.02
C GLN A 472 -0.87 13.29 -19.55
N HIS A 473 -0.32 13.93 -18.50
CA HIS A 473 1.01 13.60 -18.00
C HIS A 473 1.04 13.45 -16.48
N ARG A 474 1.99 12.64 -16.01
CA ARG A 474 2.30 12.46 -14.60
C ARG A 474 3.81 12.47 -14.40
N TYR A 475 4.26 13.33 -13.50
CA TYR A 475 5.62 13.36 -13.00
C TYR A 475 5.68 12.64 -11.65
N GLN A 476 6.63 11.72 -11.49
CA GLN A 476 6.80 10.95 -10.27
C GLN A 476 8.24 10.41 -10.17
N TYR A 477 8.68 10.15 -8.95
CA TYR A 477 9.98 9.56 -8.66
C TYR A 477 9.91 8.37 -7.69
N ASP A 478 8.70 7.98 -7.27
CA ASP A 478 8.46 7.13 -6.13
C ASP A 478 7.83 5.78 -6.52
N TYR A 479 8.63 4.89 -7.13
CA TYR A 479 8.16 3.56 -7.58
C TYR A 479 8.33 2.44 -6.54
N LEU A 480 9.07 2.68 -5.46
CA LEU A 480 9.09 1.82 -4.27
C LEU A 480 7.90 2.12 -3.37
N GLY A 481 7.45 3.39 -3.34
CA GLY A 481 6.35 3.88 -2.53
C GLY A 481 6.41 3.35 -1.10
N ILE A 482 5.35 2.66 -0.71
CA ILE A 482 5.23 2.02 0.61
C ILE A 482 5.49 0.53 0.62
N ALA A 483 5.85 -0.05 -0.53
CA ALA A 483 6.10 -1.47 -0.64
C ALA A 483 7.28 -1.92 0.26
N GLY A 484 8.23 -1.01 0.50
CA GLY A 484 9.34 -1.21 1.43
C GLY A 484 9.00 -0.95 2.90
N ALA A 485 8.03 -0.08 3.19
CA ALA A 485 7.54 0.20 4.54
C ALA A 485 6.11 0.79 4.50
N PRO A 486 5.07 0.08 5.00
CA PRO A 486 3.68 0.56 4.93
C PRO A 486 3.37 1.71 5.90
N THR A 487 4.22 1.92 6.92
CA THR A 487 4.07 2.98 7.93
C THR A 487 5.27 3.93 7.91
N GLN A 488 5.04 5.19 8.25
CA GLN A 488 6.10 6.21 8.30
C GLN A 488 6.31 6.78 9.69
N ASP A 489 7.52 7.27 9.90
CA ASP A 489 7.94 7.84 11.18
C ASP A 489 7.43 9.28 11.29
N ALA A 490 6.97 9.65 12.49
CA ALA A 490 6.62 11.03 12.81
C ALA A 490 7.86 11.78 13.30
N VAL A 491 8.09 12.98 12.75
CA VAL A 491 9.16 13.89 13.10
C VAL A 491 8.55 15.09 13.82
N GLU A 492 9.09 15.42 15.00
CA GLU A 492 8.67 16.61 15.76
C GLU A 492 9.07 17.88 15.00
N GLY A 493 8.14 18.83 14.89
CA GLY A 493 8.41 20.13 14.28
C GLY A 493 7.22 20.69 13.51
N ASP A 494 7.01 22.00 13.63
CA ASP A 494 5.93 22.70 12.93
C ASP A 494 6.23 22.94 11.43
N ALA A 495 7.43 22.56 10.96
CA ALA A 495 7.93 22.84 9.62
C ALA A 495 8.65 21.63 9.00
N VAL A 496 8.10 20.43 9.22
CA VAL A 496 8.55 19.23 8.52
C VAL A 496 7.97 19.26 7.10
N LEU A 497 8.83 19.53 6.11
CA LEU A 497 8.44 19.69 4.70
C LEU A 497 9.23 18.72 3.82
N PHE A 498 8.57 18.24 2.78
CA PHE A 498 9.15 17.44 1.71
C PHE A 498 8.88 18.14 0.39
N ALA A 499 9.79 18.00 -0.57
CA ALA A 499 9.58 18.55 -1.89
C ALA A 499 10.12 17.64 -2.97
N ASN A 500 9.35 17.48 -4.03
CA ASN A 500 9.85 16.97 -5.30
C ASN A 500 9.99 18.13 -6.30
N VAL A 501 11.13 18.16 -6.98
CA VAL A 501 11.46 19.12 -8.04
C VAL A 501 11.37 18.41 -9.38
N PHE A 502 10.51 18.92 -10.25
CA PHE A 502 10.27 18.41 -11.58
C PHE A 502 10.69 19.44 -12.64
N THR A 503 10.80 18.98 -13.89
CA THR A 503 11.01 19.85 -15.05
C THR A 503 9.92 19.55 -16.07
N ALA A 504 9.12 20.55 -16.44
CA ALA A 504 8.06 20.39 -17.42
C ALA A 504 8.64 20.00 -18.80
N GLN A 505 8.06 18.99 -19.45
CA GLN A 505 8.52 18.48 -20.75
C GLN A 505 7.88 19.23 -21.92
N GLY A 506 6.75 19.90 -21.69
CA GLY A 506 6.09 20.79 -22.63
C GLY A 506 5.57 22.05 -21.95
N ASP A 507 4.87 22.88 -22.74
CA ASP A 507 4.05 23.95 -22.19
C ASP A 507 2.77 23.29 -21.62
N GLU A 508 2.61 23.33 -20.30
CA GLU A 508 1.68 22.48 -19.54
C GLU A 508 0.97 23.26 -18.43
N VAL A 509 -0.17 22.75 -17.98
CA VAL A 509 -0.89 23.23 -16.79
C VAL A 509 -0.81 22.16 -15.71
N LEU A 510 -0.17 22.47 -14.58
CA LEU A 510 -0.25 21.65 -13.37
C LEU A 510 -1.63 21.81 -12.73
N ARG A 511 -2.37 20.72 -12.65
CA ARG A 511 -3.77 20.71 -12.19
C ARG A 511 -3.97 20.05 -10.84
N ALA A 512 -3.17 19.04 -10.54
CA ALA A 512 -3.26 18.31 -9.28
C ALA A 512 -1.88 17.82 -8.86
N VAL A 513 -1.78 17.48 -7.58
CA VAL A 513 -0.64 16.74 -7.02
C VAL A 513 -1.15 15.56 -6.22
N SER A 514 -0.28 14.67 -5.77
CA SER A 514 -0.64 13.66 -4.79
C SER A 514 -0.02 13.90 -3.43
N ALA A 515 -0.71 13.47 -2.39
CA ALA A 515 -0.19 13.34 -1.03
C ALA A 515 -0.47 11.92 -0.53
N ARG A 516 0.29 11.49 0.49
CA ARG A 516 0.03 10.21 1.16
C ARG A 516 -0.09 10.38 2.67
N THR A 517 -1.23 10.00 3.24
CA THR A 517 -1.50 10.02 4.68
C THR A 517 -1.31 8.62 5.29
N PHE A 518 -0.98 8.56 6.58
CA PHE A 518 -0.61 7.32 7.29
C PHE A 518 -1.57 6.96 8.42
N ALA A 519 -2.35 7.93 8.90
CA ALA A 519 -3.45 7.74 9.83
C ALA A 519 -4.69 8.56 9.40
N ARG A 520 -5.75 8.43 10.20
CA ARG A 520 -7.04 9.08 9.94
C ARG A 520 -7.06 10.54 10.33
N GLY A 521 -7.87 11.32 9.62
CA GLY A 521 -8.11 12.73 9.93
C GLY A 521 -6.88 13.60 9.70
N GLU A 522 -5.90 13.09 8.94
CA GLU A 522 -4.68 13.81 8.62
C GLU A 522 -4.94 14.91 7.60
N THR A 523 -4.07 15.92 7.63
CA THR A 523 -4.11 17.04 6.72
C THR A 523 -2.79 17.12 5.97
N ALA A 524 -2.86 17.16 4.64
CA ALA A 524 -1.74 17.49 3.78
C ALA A 524 -1.79 18.99 3.43
N ASP A 525 -0.68 19.68 3.60
CA ASP A 525 -0.47 21.04 3.10
C ASP A 525 0.39 20.99 1.85
N VAL A 526 -0.03 21.65 0.79
CA VAL A 526 0.67 21.66 -0.50
C VAL A 526 0.90 23.09 -0.96
N SER A 527 2.08 23.39 -1.49
CA SER A 527 2.38 24.62 -2.22
C SER A 527 3.26 24.34 -3.43
N VAL A 528 3.25 25.26 -4.42
CA VAL A 528 4.01 25.09 -5.66
C VAL A 528 4.89 26.31 -5.93
N TYR A 529 6.16 26.06 -6.27
CA TYR A 529 7.15 27.07 -6.60
C TYR A 529 7.68 26.86 -8.02
N LEU A 530 7.94 27.96 -8.74
CA LEU A 530 8.66 27.95 -10.02
C LEU A 530 10.11 28.31 -9.75
N LEU A 531 11.03 27.45 -10.17
CA LEU A 531 12.45 27.58 -9.91
C LEU A 531 13.19 28.12 -11.14
N ASP A 532 14.07 29.09 -10.92
CA ASP A 532 15.04 29.56 -11.90
C ASP A 532 16.29 28.64 -11.89
N ALA A 533 17.26 28.93 -12.77
CA ALA A 533 18.44 28.08 -12.97
C ALA A 533 19.43 28.13 -11.79
N ASP A 534 19.43 29.23 -11.04
CA ASP A 534 20.29 29.48 -9.88
C ASP A 534 19.65 29.13 -8.54
N ASP A 535 18.38 28.72 -8.53
CA ASP A 535 17.69 28.23 -7.33
C ASP A 535 18.20 26.83 -6.93
N GLU A 536 18.74 26.74 -5.72
CA GLU A 536 19.34 25.53 -5.15
C GLU A 536 18.34 24.73 -4.29
N HIS A 537 17.37 25.43 -3.67
CA HIS A 537 16.38 24.84 -2.78
C HIS A 537 14.93 24.95 -3.30
N PRO A 538 14.02 24.07 -2.86
CA PRO A 538 12.63 24.04 -3.34
C PRO A 538 11.83 25.32 -3.15
N THR A 539 12.22 26.17 -2.19
CA THR A 539 11.50 27.39 -1.81
C THR A 539 12.22 28.68 -2.22
N ASP A 540 13.36 28.59 -2.90
CA ASP A 540 14.11 29.78 -3.35
C ASP A 540 13.37 30.54 -4.45
N GLY A 541 12.66 29.79 -5.30
CA GLY A 541 11.97 30.33 -6.46
C GLY A 541 10.67 31.08 -6.16
N LYS A 542 9.96 31.42 -7.23
CA LYS A 542 8.71 32.17 -7.15
C LYS A 542 7.55 31.27 -6.72
N LEU A 543 6.89 31.60 -5.61
CA LEU A 543 5.63 30.98 -5.21
C LEU A 543 4.56 31.17 -6.31
N ALA A 544 4.10 30.06 -6.88
CA ALA A 544 3.14 30.04 -7.98
C ALA A 544 1.75 29.56 -7.57
N ALA A 545 1.65 28.62 -6.63
CA ALA A 545 0.41 28.32 -5.92
C ALA A 545 0.65 28.43 -4.41
N PRO A 546 -0.12 29.26 -3.69
CA PRO A 546 0.00 29.38 -2.23
C PRO A 546 -0.44 28.08 -1.54
N MET A 547 -0.09 27.96 -0.25
CA MET A 547 -0.42 26.78 0.54
C MET A 547 -1.93 26.50 0.54
N GLN A 548 -2.28 25.29 0.14
CA GLN A 548 -3.61 24.69 0.18
C GLN A 548 -3.58 23.50 1.15
N SER A 549 -4.55 23.43 2.06
CA SER A 549 -4.71 22.31 3.00
C SER A 549 -5.83 21.39 2.55
N ALA A 550 -5.58 20.08 2.51
CA ALA A 550 -6.57 19.04 2.25
C ALA A 550 -6.60 18.05 3.42
N ALA A 551 -7.79 17.80 3.98
CA ALA A 551 -7.99 16.87 5.10
C ALA A 551 -8.66 15.59 4.61
N PHE A 552 -8.19 14.45 5.13
CA PHE A 552 -8.62 13.13 4.68
C PHE A 552 -9.09 12.26 5.85
N ASP A 553 -10.24 11.62 5.65
CA ASP A 553 -10.88 10.77 6.67
C ASP A 553 -10.14 9.44 6.89
N HIS A 554 -9.39 9.01 5.89
CA HIS A 554 -8.68 7.74 5.85
C HIS A 554 -7.19 7.95 5.53
N ALA A 555 -6.37 7.07 6.09
CA ALA A 555 -4.99 6.91 5.64
C ALA A 555 -4.98 6.36 4.20
N GLY A 556 -3.96 6.72 3.42
CA GLY A 556 -3.79 6.23 2.07
C GLY A 556 -3.26 7.28 1.11
N TYR A 557 -3.38 7.00 -0.18
CA TYR A 557 -2.99 7.87 -1.26
C TYR A 557 -4.14 8.78 -1.67
N HIS A 558 -3.84 10.06 -1.92
CA HIS A 558 -4.82 11.08 -2.27
C HIS A 558 -4.37 11.92 -3.44
N GLU A 559 -5.27 12.15 -4.39
CA GLU A 559 -5.10 13.17 -5.43
C GLU A 559 -5.73 14.50 -4.96
N ILE A 560 -4.95 15.58 -5.00
CA ILE A 560 -5.35 16.93 -4.59
C ILE A 560 -5.38 17.83 -5.81
N ALA A 561 -6.59 18.17 -6.27
CA ALA A 561 -6.76 19.23 -7.25
C ALA A 561 -6.30 20.57 -6.67
N LEU A 562 -5.48 21.30 -7.43
CA LEU A 562 -5.00 22.62 -7.04
C LEU A 562 -6.11 23.66 -7.24
N ASP A 563 -6.40 24.44 -6.19
CA ASP A 563 -7.32 25.59 -6.25
C ASP A 563 -6.84 26.63 -7.28
N GLN A 564 -5.52 26.70 -7.49
CA GLN A 564 -4.85 27.54 -8.47
C GLN A 564 -3.96 26.68 -9.36
N PRO A 565 -4.46 26.20 -10.51
CA PRO A 565 -3.64 25.52 -11.50
C PRO A 565 -2.46 26.40 -11.94
N VAL A 566 -1.29 25.80 -12.12
CA VAL A 566 -0.04 26.51 -12.39
C VAL A 566 0.37 26.31 -13.85
N GLN A 567 0.58 27.41 -14.56
CA GLN A 567 1.12 27.40 -15.92
C GLN A 567 2.62 27.13 -15.90
N LEU A 568 3.07 26.16 -16.70
CA LEU A 568 4.44 25.71 -16.82
C LEU A 568 4.88 25.87 -18.27
N ALA A 569 6.03 26.53 -18.49
CA ALA A 569 6.66 26.54 -19.81
C ALA A 569 7.52 25.28 -19.99
N GLU A 570 7.72 24.85 -21.23
CA GLU A 570 8.67 23.77 -21.53
C GLU A 570 10.05 24.07 -20.91
N GLY A 571 10.58 23.11 -20.13
CA GLY A 571 11.85 23.23 -19.41
C GLY A 571 11.77 24.01 -18.09
N GLN A 572 10.60 24.53 -17.69
CA GLN A 572 10.41 25.17 -16.40
C GLN A 572 10.58 24.15 -15.28
N ARG A 573 11.52 24.41 -14.36
CA ARG A 573 11.62 23.68 -13.11
C ARG A 573 10.52 24.13 -12.16
N PHE A 574 9.88 23.20 -11.48
CA PHE A 574 8.89 23.51 -10.45
C PHE A 574 9.03 22.55 -9.26
N ALA A 575 8.84 23.07 -8.06
CA ALA A 575 8.82 22.28 -6.83
C ALA A 575 7.38 22.16 -6.33
N VAL A 576 6.98 20.94 -6.00
CA VAL A 576 5.79 20.68 -5.17
C VAL A 576 6.29 20.44 -3.75
N VAL A 577 5.92 21.33 -2.84
CA VAL A 577 6.31 21.28 -1.42
C VAL A 577 5.10 20.83 -0.60
N GLU A 578 5.27 19.76 0.16
CA GLU A 578 4.22 19.10 0.94
C GLU A 578 4.60 18.96 2.43
N SER A 579 3.59 19.03 3.31
CA SER A 579 3.67 18.55 4.69
C SER A 579 2.46 17.70 5.01
N VAL A 580 2.68 16.48 5.53
CA VAL A 580 1.61 15.63 6.07
C VAL A 580 1.65 15.75 7.58
N ARG A 581 0.69 16.52 8.13
CA ARG A 581 0.67 16.86 9.56
C ARG A 581 0.39 15.64 10.41
N THR A 582 1.03 15.58 11.57
CA THR A 582 0.79 14.56 12.59
C THR A 582 0.98 15.09 14.00
N ILE A 583 0.67 14.24 14.98
CA ILE A 583 1.02 14.44 16.37
C ILE A 583 2.02 13.34 16.74
N THR A 584 3.18 13.73 17.26
CA THR A 584 4.20 12.80 17.74
C THR A 584 3.72 12.05 18.98
N ALA A 585 4.43 10.99 19.34
CA ALA A 585 4.06 10.11 20.45
C ALA A 585 3.97 10.79 21.82
N ASP A 586 4.74 11.86 22.02
CA ASP A 586 4.75 12.69 23.22
C ASP A 586 3.71 13.83 23.15
N GLY A 587 2.89 13.87 22.10
CA GLY A 587 1.79 14.80 21.93
C GLY A 587 2.17 16.13 21.28
N ALA A 588 3.39 16.28 20.75
CA ALA A 588 3.82 17.48 20.06
C ALA A 588 3.35 17.50 18.59
N PRO A 589 3.11 18.67 17.98
CA PRO A 589 2.89 18.76 16.55
C PRO A 589 4.13 18.29 15.76
N GLY A 590 3.89 17.63 14.64
CA GLY A 590 4.94 17.14 13.77
C GLY A 590 4.47 16.94 12.33
N GLY A 591 5.35 16.37 11.51
CA GLY A 591 5.02 15.85 10.19
C GLY A 591 5.56 14.44 9.98
N TYR A 592 4.91 13.67 9.11
CA TYR A 592 5.43 12.36 8.71
C TYR A 592 6.65 12.51 7.82
N LEU A 593 7.62 11.62 7.99
CA LEU A 593 8.73 11.42 7.06
C LEU A 593 8.21 10.82 5.75
N ASN A 594 7.67 11.66 4.87
CA ASN A 594 6.99 11.24 3.64
C ASN A 594 7.98 10.88 2.52
N LEU A 595 8.93 10.00 2.83
CA LEU A 595 9.93 9.44 1.91
C LEU A 595 9.68 7.95 1.70
N GLU A 596 9.96 7.48 0.50
CA GLU A 596 10.17 6.06 0.28
C GLU A 596 11.29 5.54 1.18
N ARG A 597 11.12 4.34 1.71
CA ARG A 597 12.18 3.70 2.48
C ARG A 597 12.11 2.19 2.39
N CYS A 598 13.28 1.56 2.54
CA CYS A 598 13.38 0.12 2.72
C CYS A 598 14.56 -0.23 3.63
N LEU A 599 14.48 -1.40 4.27
CA LEU A 599 15.62 -1.94 5.00
C LEU A 599 16.76 -2.30 4.06
N ASP A 600 17.98 -2.22 4.58
CA ASP A 600 19.17 -2.66 3.85
C ASP A 600 19.01 -4.11 3.35
N GLY A 601 19.22 -4.29 2.06
CA GLY A 601 18.98 -5.57 1.39
C GLY A 601 19.98 -6.64 1.81
N GLU A 602 21.21 -6.27 2.19
CA GLU A 602 22.21 -7.23 2.68
C GLU A 602 21.86 -7.76 4.06
N LEU A 603 21.28 -6.93 4.92
CA LEU A 603 20.76 -7.34 6.23
C LEU A 603 19.64 -8.37 6.07
N ILE A 604 18.68 -8.10 5.20
CA ILE A 604 17.56 -9.02 4.94
C ILE A 604 18.06 -10.33 4.29
N ALA A 605 19.01 -10.26 3.36
CA ALA A 605 19.62 -11.42 2.69
C ALA A 605 20.24 -12.41 3.68
N GLN A 606 20.82 -11.90 4.77
CA GLN A 606 21.45 -12.72 5.81
C GLN A 606 20.41 -13.52 6.62
N ILE A 607 19.16 -13.08 6.63
CA ILE A 607 18.05 -13.72 7.34
C ILE A 607 17.39 -14.75 6.44
N SER A 608 17.04 -14.35 5.21
CA SER A 608 16.47 -15.24 4.21
C SER A 608 16.94 -14.83 2.81
N SER A 609 17.55 -15.78 2.09
CA SER A 609 17.97 -15.58 0.70
C SER A 609 16.81 -15.50 -0.29
N GLU A 610 15.60 -15.83 0.16
CA GLU A 610 14.37 -15.86 -0.65
C GLU A 610 13.43 -14.70 -0.27
N ALA A 611 13.87 -13.81 0.62
CA ALA A 611 13.11 -12.64 1.02
C ALA A 611 12.93 -11.65 -0.14
N MET A 612 11.82 -10.93 -0.10
CA MET A 612 11.65 -9.67 -0.80
C MET A 612 12.63 -8.65 -0.21
N VAL A 613 13.19 -7.78 -1.04
CA VAL A 613 14.00 -6.62 -0.62
C VAL A 613 13.61 -5.41 -1.46
N GLY A 614 13.57 -4.26 -0.82
CA GLY A 614 13.37 -2.99 -1.51
C GLY A 614 14.68 -2.42 -2.03
N ARG A 615 14.58 -1.62 -3.07
CA ARG A 615 15.64 -0.70 -3.48
C ARG A 615 15.00 0.67 -3.71
N ALA A 616 15.35 1.62 -2.85
CA ALA A 616 15.08 3.03 -3.06
C ALA A 616 16.09 3.61 -4.06
N VAL A 617 15.66 4.55 -4.89
CA VAL A 617 16.56 5.37 -5.71
C VAL A 617 16.25 6.83 -5.39
N ALA A 618 17.29 7.64 -5.15
CA ALA A 618 17.15 9.08 -4.96
C ALA A 618 18.31 9.77 -5.68
N ASN A 619 18.00 10.59 -6.68
CA ASN A 619 19.02 11.35 -7.40
C ASN A 619 19.11 12.79 -6.89
N ALA A 620 20.29 13.38 -7.02
CA ALA A 620 20.50 14.77 -6.64
C ALA A 620 19.60 15.70 -7.45
N GLY A 621 18.91 16.60 -6.76
CA GLY A 621 18.02 17.59 -7.38
C GLY A 621 16.57 17.14 -7.57
N GLU A 622 16.21 15.92 -7.16
CA GLU A 622 14.84 15.40 -7.27
C GLU A 622 14.03 15.68 -5.99
N THR A 623 14.48 15.13 -4.87
CA THR A 623 13.81 15.27 -3.57
C THR A 623 14.63 16.07 -2.58
N TYR A 624 13.92 16.86 -1.79
CA TYR A 624 14.46 17.56 -0.64
C TYR A 624 13.54 17.40 0.56
N LEU A 625 14.11 17.45 1.76
CA LEU A 625 13.37 17.50 3.02
C LEU A 625 13.95 18.53 3.99
N THR A 626 13.12 19.04 4.88
CA THR A 626 13.55 19.83 6.04
C THR A 626 12.72 19.44 7.25
N THR A 627 13.32 19.48 8.42
CA THR A 627 12.64 19.21 9.70
C THR A 627 12.46 20.46 10.54
N ASP A 628 13.06 21.59 10.14
CA ASP A 628 13.04 22.87 10.86
C ASP A 628 12.55 24.04 9.99
N GLY A 629 12.26 23.80 8.71
CA GLY A 629 11.83 24.81 7.75
C GLY A 629 12.94 25.77 7.30
N GLU A 630 14.19 25.55 7.73
CA GLU A 630 15.32 26.44 7.49
C GLU A 630 16.42 25.75 6.69
N GLU A 631 16.83 24.54 7.08
CA GLU A 631 17.88 23.77 6.39
C GLU A 631 17.26 22.64 5.57
N TRP A 632 17.58 22.60 4.27
CA TRP A 632 17.15 21.54 3.36
C TRP A 632 18.23 20.47 3.19
N PHE A 633 17.78 19.21 3.17
CA PHE A 633 18.59 18.02 2.94
C PHE A 633 18.10 17.29 1.71
N THR A 634 19.00 16.63 1.00
CA THR A 634 18.67 15.52 0.10
C THR A 634 18.43 14.23 0.90
N PRO A 635 17.71 13.23 0.37
CA PRO A 635 17.57 11.91 1.01
C PRO A 635 18.92 11.28 1.39
N ALA A 636 19.93 11.42 0.54
CA ALA A 636 21.28 10.90 0.80
C ALA A 636 21.97 11.60 1.99
N GLU A 637 21.88 12.93 2.09
CA GLU A 637 22.43 13.66 3.25
C GLU A 637 21.70 13.30 4.55
N TYR A 638 20.39 13.09 4.48
CA TYR A 638 19.61 12.62 5.62
C TYR A 638 20.01 11.19 6.03
N GLU A 639 20.15 10.28 5.07
CA GLU A 639 20.62 8.91 5.32
C GLU A 639 22.01 8.90 5.96
N ASP A 640 22.95 9.72 5.47
CA ASP A 640 24.29 9.87 6.04
C ASP A 640 24.22 10.35 7.50
N ALA A 641 23.39 11.36 7.79
CA ALA A 641 23.21 11.89 9.14
C ALA A 641 22.62 10.85 10.10
N VAL A 642 21.59 10.11 9.66
CA VAL A 642 20.97 9.03 10.43
C VAL A 642 21.96 7.88 10.65
N THR A 643 22.70 7.51 9.61
CA THR A 643 23.71 6.45 9.66
C THR A 643 24.85 6.80 10.61
N GLU A 644 25.36 8.03 10.58
CA GLU A 644 26.38 8.52 11.52
C GLU A 644 25.86 8.43 12.96
N ALA A 645 24.62 8.87 13.21
CA ALA A 645 23.98 8.79 14.52
C ALA A 645 23.78 7.35 15.00
N GLN A 646 23.61 6.40 14.08
CA GLN A 646 23.50 4.96 14.33
C GLN A 646 24.86 4.24 14.43
N GLY A 647 25.98 4.97 14.44
CA GLY A 647 27.31 4.37 14.59
C GLY A 647 27.94 3.88 13.27
N GLY A 648 27.44 4.34 12.13
CA GLY A 648 28.09 4.22 10.82
C GLY A 648 27.67 3.02 9.97
N SER A 649 26.59 2.32 10.31
CA SER A 649 26.01 1.26 9.46
C SER A 649 24.60 1.65 9.05
N ALA A 650 24.36 1.79 7.75
CA ALA A 650 23.03 2.11 7.22
C ALA A 650 22.11 0.90 7.41
N LEU A 651 20.98 1.10 8.12
CA LEU A 651 19.96 0.07 8.34
C LEU A 651 18.75 0.25 7.42
N VAL A 652 18.52 1.50 6.99
CA VAL A 652 17.40 1.94 6.17
C VAL A 652 17.98 2.79 5.05
N HIS A 653 17.49 2.57 3.84
CA HIS A 653 17.73 3.44 2.70
C HIS A 653 16.51 4.31 2.43
N TYR A 654 16.75 5.58 2.11
CA TYR A 654 15.70 6.55 1.83
C TYR A 654 15.68 6.90 0.33
N GLY A 655 14.47 6.95 -0.23
CA GLY A 655 14.19 7.30 -1.62
C GLY A 655 13.58 8.68 -1.74
N ASN A 656 12.78 8.87 -2.80
CA ASN A 656 12.15 10.15 -3.08
C ASN A 656 10.93 10.39 -2.19
N ALA A 657 10.45 11.63 -2.14
CA ALA A 657 9.19 11.93 -1.49
C ALA A 657 8.03 11.34 -2.30
N MET A 658 7.00 10.83 -1.61
CA MET A 658 5.81 10.23 -2.25
C MET A 658 4.85 11.31 -2.77
N ILE A 659 5.36 12.17 -3.65
CA ILE A 659 4.69 13.33 -4.24
C ILE A 659 4.72 13.18 -5.76
N LYS A 660 3.55 13.19 -6.38
CA LYS A 660 3.37 13.16 -7.83
C LYS A 660 2.72 14.45 -8.31
N ALA A 661 2.99 14.84 -9.55
CA ALA A 661 2.41 16.02 -10.18
C ALA A 661 1.67 15.64 -11.47
N PHE A 662 0.46 16.15 -11.64
CA PHE A 662 -0.45 15.81 -12.74
C PHE A 662 -0.72 17.02 -13.61
N THR A 663 -0.40 16.92 -14.90
CA THR A 663 -0.47 18.04 -15.83
C THR A 663 -1.23 17.68 -17.11
N ASP A 664 -1.73 18.72 -17.78
CA ASP A 664 -2.25 18.66 -19.14
C ASP A 664 -1.43 19.59 -20.05
N ASP A 665 -1.38 19.31 -21.35
CA ASP A 665 -0.86 20.27 -22.33
C ASP A 665 -1.61 21.60 -22.21
N ASP A 666 -0.88 22.73 -22.19
CA ASP A 666 -1.50 24.06 -22.14
C ASP A 666 -2.28 24.29 -23.44
N PRO A 667 -3.61 24.49 -23.41
CA PRO A 667 -4.39 24.78 -24.60
C PRO A 667 -4.05 26.16 -25.21
N ASN A 668 -3.40 27.05 -24.45
CA ASN A 668 -3.03 28.39 -24.89
C ASN A 668 -1.57 28.73 -24.52
N PRO A 669 -0.59 27.98 -25.07
CA PRO A 669 0.81 28.17 -24.70
C PRO A 669 1.24 29.60 -25.01
N ALA A 670 2.01 30.19 -24.10
CA ALA A 670 2.57 31.51 -24.32
C ALA A 670 3.36 31.50 -25.65
N PRO A 671 3.26 32.54 -26.50
CA PRO A 671 4.00 32.58 -27.75
C PRO A 671 5.50 32.42 -27.48
N LYS A 672 6.09 31.30 -27.93
CA LYS A 672 7.54 31.11 -27.84
C LYS A 672 8.23 32.31 -28.50
N PRO A 673 9.27 32.91 -27.88
CA PRO A 673 9.99 34.02 -28.49
C PRO A 673 10.40 33.62 -29.91
N ILE A 674 9.89 34.33 -30.91
CA ILE A 674 10.33 34.16 -32.29
C ILE A 674 11.82 34.54 -32.27
N GLY A 675 12.70 33.53 -32.29
CA GLY A 675 14.13 33.75 -32.46
C GLY A 675 14.34 34.65 -33.68
N PRO A 676 15.35 35.54 -33.69
CA PRO A 676 15.45 36.57 -34.70
C PRO A 676 15.50 35.93 -36.09
N GLY A 677 14.39 36.01 -36.81
CA GLY A 677 14.36 35.75 -38.24
C GLY A 677 15.30 36.73 -38.94
N PRO A 678 15.85 36.39 -40.11
CA PRO A 678 16.79 37.26 -40.81
C PRO A 678 16.21 38.65 -41.02
N VAL A 679 16.91 39.66 -40.50
CA VAL A 679 16.52 41.08 -40.59
C VAL A 679 16.65 41.55 -42.04
N ASP A 680 15.56 41.96 -42.67
CA ASP A 680 15.57 42.76 -43.90
C ASP A 680 15.42 44.25 -43.53
N PRO A 681 16.37 45.14 -43.87
CA PRO A 681 16.34 46.51 -43.39
C PRO A 681 15.52 47.46 -44.29
N SER A 682 14.55 48.12 -43.64
CA SER A 682 14.11 49.53 -43.84
C SER A 682 13.15 49.87 -45.02
N PRO A 683 12.53 51.08 -45.05
CA PRO A 683 12.00 51.93 -43.94
C PRO A 683 10.59 52.51 -44.25
N GLY A 684 9.90 53.07 -43.24
CA GLY A 684 8.69 53.87 -43.49
C GLY A 684 8.10 54.54 -42.23
N ASP A 685 8.32 55.84 -42.15
CA ASP A 685 8.00 56.83 -41.10
C ASP A 685 6.54 56.93 -40.57
N ASP A 686 6.44 56.98 -39.21
CA ASP A 686 5.84 58.03 -38.33
C ASP A 686 4.31 58.34 -38.36
N PRO A 687 3.74 59.13 -37.41
CA PRO A 687 3.20 58.71 -36.10
C PRO A 687 1.72 59.11 -35.86
N GLN A 688 1.06 58.57 -34.82
CA GLN A 688 0.13 59.32 -33.94
C GLN A 688 -0.40 58.48 -32.74
N ARG A 689 -0.45 59.14 -31.56
CA ARG A 689 -0.95 58.72 -30.23
C ARG A 689 -2.51 58.77 -30.12
N PRO A 690 -3.15 58.71 -28.92
CA PRO A 690 -3.30 57.65 -27.90
C PRO A 690 -4.78 57.44 -27.46
N GLY A 691 -5.03 56.44 -26.59
CA GLY A 691 -6.25 56.28 -25.78
C GLY A 691 -6.56 54.79 -25.62
N GLY A 692 -6.65 54.18 -24.43
CA GLY A 692 -7.26 54.62 -23.18
C GLY A 692 -8.43 53.67 -22.91
N PHE A 693 -8.57 53.23 -21.65
CA PHE A 693 -9.62 52.36 -21.04
C PHE A 693 -9.26 50.88 -20.81
N GLU A 694 -8.87 50.61 -19.55
CA GLU A 694 -9.29 49.44 -18.76
C GLU A 694 -10.39 49.90 -17.77
N PRO A 695 -11.01 49.03 -16.95
CA PRO A 695 -11.57 47.69 -17.21
C PRO A 695 -13.04 47.62 -16.68
N GLU A 696 -13.78 46.55 -16.99
CA GLU A 696 -15.04 46.27 -16.27
C GLU A 696 -14.98 44.93 -15.52
N ARG A 697 -15.23 45.09 -14.22
CA ARG A 697 -15.17 44.13 -13.12
C ARG A 697 -16.52 43.45 -13.02
N VAL A 698 -16.57 42.12 -12.98
CA VAL A 698 -17.78 41.38 -12.61
C VAL A 698 -17.54 40.66 -11.29
N ASP A 699 -18.49 40.91 -10.39
CA ASP A 699 -18.60 40.54 -8.99
C ASP A 699 -19.11 39.10 -8.85
N PHE A 700 -18.37 38.25 -8.12
CA PHE A 700 -18.89 36.99 -7.58
C PHE A 700 -18.98 37.10 -6.06
N GLY A 701 -20.17 37.49 -5.63
CA GLY A 701 -20.94 36.95 -4.50
C GLY A 701 -20.17 36.33 -3.33
N ASN A 702 -20.20 37.07 -2.22
CA ASN A 702 -19.94 36.63 -0.84
C ASN A 702 -20.46 35.22 -0.51
N ALA A 703 -19.56 34.31 -0.13
CA ALA A 703 -19.84 33.24 0.82
C ALA A 703 -18.95 33.47 2.05
N GLN A 704 -19.57 33.89 3.15
CA GLN A 704 -18.88 34.10 4.42
C GLN A 704 -18.44 32.77 5.02
N ALA A 705 -17.13 32.63 5.25
CA ALA A 705 -16.55 31.57 6.07
C ALA A 705 -17.18 31.59 7.47
N LYS A 706 -17.71 30.45 7.91
CA LYS A 706 -18.14 30.25 9.29
C LYS A 706 -16.91 30.06 10.18
N PRO A 707 -16.85 30.68 11.38
CA PRO A 707 -15.78 30.41 12.32
C PRO A 707 -15.88 28.96 12.83
N LEU A 708 -14.76 28.25 12.79
CA LEU A 708 -14.61 26.95 13.44
C LEU A 708 -14.77 27.10 14.96
N SER A 709 -15.59 26.24 15.56
CA SER A 709 -15.83 26.20 16.99
C SER A 709 -14.64 25.61 17.74
N ARG A 710 -14.18 26.31 18.78
CA ARG A 710 -13.30 25.76 19.82
C ARG A 710 -14.06 24.72 20.65
N THR A 711 -13.59 23.48 20.61
CA THR A 711 -13.73 22.48 21.69
C THR A 711 -12.31 22.35 22.26
N GLY A 712 -12.00 22.71 23.51
CA GLY A 712 -12.72 22.35 24.73
C GLY A 712 -11.95 21.19 25.35
N ASP A 713 -10.87 21.52 26.07
CA ASP A 713 -9.93 20.61 26.70
C ASP A 713 -10.62 19.58 27.60
N ASP A 714 -10.25 18.31 27.44
CA ASP A 714 -10.04 17.39 28.55
C ASP A 714 -8.85 16.48 28.16
N ALA A 715 -7.67 16.84 28.66
CA ALA A 715 -6.45 16.05 28.53
C ALA A 715 -6.61 14.74 29.32
N MET A 716 -6.57 13.60 28.62
CA MET A 716 -6.28 12.31 29.23
C MET A 716 -4.83 11.91 28.96
N PRO A 717 -4.10 11.37 29.95
CA PRO A 717 -2.70 11.06 29.82
C PRO A 717 -2.52 9.79 28.98
N VAL A 718 -2.00 9.93 27.76
CA VAL A 718 -1.57 8.79 26.94
C VAL A 718 -0.16 8.43 27.38
N ALA A 719 -0.04 7.41 28.23
CA ALA A 719 1.20 6.70 28.47
C ALA A 719 1.13 5.38 27.70
N GLY A 720 1.79 5.32 26.55
CA GLY A 720 1.90 4.08 25.78
C GLY A 720 2.13 4.29 24.29
N ALA A 721 3.27 4.87 23.90
CA ALA A 721 3.70 4.90 22.51
C ALA A 721 5.22 5.03 22.43
N VAL A 722 5.97 3.95 22.65
CA VAL A 722 7.38 3.92 22.30
C VAL A 722 7.74 2.51 21.83
N ALA A 723 7.70 2.26 20.51
CA ALA A 723 8.35 1.09 19.93
C ALA A 723 8.68 1.18 18.42
N VAL A 724 8.00 2.02 17.63
CA VAL A 724 8.43 2.33 16.24
C VAL A 724 8.99 3.75 16.09
N LEU A 725 8.79 4.59 17.10
CA LEU A 725 9.29 5.97 17.16
C LEU A 725 10.78 6.09 17.52
N ALA A 726 11.45 5.00 17.90
CA ALA A 726 12.85 5.06 18.29
C ALA A 726 13.77 5.48 17.13
N LEU A 727 13.45 5.07 15.90
CA LEU A 727 14.19 5.49 14.70
C LEU A 727 13.86 6.93 14.31
N GLY A 728 12.58 7.32 14.31
CA GLY A 728 12.16 8.70 14.00
C GLY A 728 12.71 9.76 14.95
N ALA A 729 12.71 9.50 16.27
CA ALA A 729 13.29 10.42 17.26
C ALA A 729 14.82 10.52 17.14
N LEU A 730 15.52 9.39 16.95
CA LEU A 730 16.96 9.38 16.66
C LEU A 730 17.27 10.13 15.36
N ALA A 731 16.45 9.95 14.32
CA ALA A 731 16.63 10.59 13.04
C ALA A 731 16.35 12.10 13.10
N SER A 732 15.34 12.52 13.88
CA SER A 732 15.04 13.93 14.14
C SER A 732 16.20 14.61 14.88
N VAL A 733 16.76 13.95 15.90
CA VAL A 733 17.93 14.45 16.64
C VAL A 733 19.17 14.48 15.76
N ALA A 734 19.37 13.46 14.91
CA ALA A 734 20.48 13.40 13.96
C ALA A 734 20.42 14.53 12.94
N ALA A 735 19.25 14.73 12.32
CA ALA A 735 19.02 15.82 11.36
C ALA A 735 19.24 17.19 12.01
N ALA A 736 18.69 17.42 13.21
CA ALA A 736 18.89 18.67 13.94
C ALA A 736 20.36 18.92 14.32
N ALA A 737 21.08 17.87 14.75
CA ALA A 737 22.50 17.98 15.09
C ALA A 737 23.37 18.27 13.87
N PHE A 738 23.05 17.62 12.73
CA PHE A 738 23.72 17.84 11.46
C PHE A 738 23.43 19.24 10.90
N ALA A 739 22.17 19.70 10.94
CA ALA A 739 21.78 21.08 10.60
C ALA A 739 22.58 22.10 11.42
N ALA A 740 22.61 21.92 12.74
CA ALA A 740 23.34 22.80 13.65
C ALA A 740 24.85 22.82 13.38
N ARG A 741 25.41 21.72 12.86
CA ARG A 741 26.82 21.64 12.44
C ARG A 741 27.06 22.37 11.13
N ARG A 742 26.23 22.16 10.10
CA ARG A 742 26.33 22.81 8.79
C ARG A 742 26.25 24.33 8.90
N ARG A 743 25.32 24.84 9.72
CA ARG A 743 25.19 26.27 10.06
C ARG A 743 26.40 26.88 10.80
N ARG A 744 27.26 26.07 11.42
CA ARG A 744 28.51 26.53 12.05
C ARG A 744 29.69 26.53 11.08
N GLU A 745 29.61 25.73 10.02
CA GLU A 745 30.67 25.53 9.03
C GLU A 745 30.53 26.47 7.81
N GLY A 746 29.31 26.91 7.50
CA GLY A 746 29.02 28.02 6.57
C GLY A 746 29.07 29.39 7.25
#